data_AF-A0A661TDR4-F1
#
_entry.id   AF-A0A661TDR4-F1
#
_cell.length_a   1.000
_cell.length_b   1.000
_cell.length_c   1.000
_cell.angle_alpha   90.00
_cell.angle_beta   90.00
_cell.angle_gamma   90.00
#
_symmetry.space_group_name_H-M   'P 1'
#
loop_
_entity.id
_entity.type
_entity.pdbx_description
1 polymer ?
#
loop_
_entity_poly.entity_id
_entity_poly.type
_entity_poly.pdbx_seq_one_letter_code
_entity_poly.pdbx_strand_id
1 'polypeptide(L)'
;MAPSLIPYLGPGSSGFFLDIPLRSEHPAELDRPVSPFLRVIQSGPFARIVEARFATDAGGEIKRVFVLVQEDEYRLSQNEIWPVSNVDVDRCWQQAFSFYSGNKQDSTIIFLSAQITGDRQLAPFRSLFFCKVKRRFFHPVCPECGSFLEQCYDDDLLRAAGLPAYSDSLRRYLFCPSCLTSNGKSFFYTRLSDSADPPETRDCSDLIRCWGDVVDPDRSPCRQCPEQQACYGKDVSALSRIVPFSFYPFFMFIFDAPTVSGMDFLALVSGASYDELESRLSGRQESGRARCLRTLKQSRPERVPAFLFEGEDRHFPEVLYLKVCFLSELVPMFFPELNRVTFPDPGLSIERVWVRIGDQKGLLPLLWNFSVSVIDVAGSPSQAAFISDTPSSRSLFYLGLVWFCALLVNKRQEIAQVCDAVRALVEAEQNRDGGLEAFPGRDDPAFSPKEIFWDPDTGIQGDVPEEFESLWVESLGLGWSLIRAALKGADKWSENTFLSELESLRDRVKAGVFQPQSKGPVDTVDGRANREIRKILEGIREKWGRMRDSQKQNLEEPSVLSASTGQGPSASDVVSRGDGDVQRTVVLSPDGFAQDSRSDVRMADPLPLTGSDETPSEDLARDDGNTARTVTLSSGTPVMEPGPAGHEDDMDETVVLSPGVPGRASQEPVRTEVPLDKTTILPPGGAVEEHAASKRRTDDDFPQTVIIHPSDLQERKSRAG
;
A
#
# COMPACT_ATOMS: atom_id res chain seq x y z
N MET A 1 0.73 -29.78 3.50
CA MET A 1 -0.27 -29.16 2.60
C MET A 1 -0.14 -27.64 2.72
N ALA A 2 -0.24 -26.91 1.62
CA ALA A 2 -0.24 -25.45 1.64
C ALA A 2 -1.56 -24.88 2.22
N PRO A 3 -1.53 -23.68 2.85
CA PRO A 3 -2.70 -23.06 3.46
C PRO A 3 -3.77 -22.63 2.46
N SER A 4 -5.02 -22.53 2.92
CA SER A 4 -6.15 -22.01 2.15
C SER A 4 -6.52 -20.60 2.63
N LEU A 5 -6.81 -19.71 1.68
CA LEU A 5 -7.36 -18.38 1.97
C LEU A 5 -8.90 -18.41 2.10
N ILE A 6 -9.58 -19.45 1.59
CA ILE A 6 -11.05 -19.55 1.56
C ILE A 6 -11.73 -19.34 2.92
N PRO A 7 -11.22 -19.87 4.07
CA PRO A 7 -11.81 -19.65 5.39
C PRO A 7 -11.93 -18.17 5.79
N TYR A 8 -11.16 -17.28 5.14
CA TYR A 8 -11.15 -15.85 5.41
C TYR A 8 -11.98 -15.04 4.39
N LEU A 9 -12.48 -15.63 3.30
CA LEU A 9 -13.08 -14.91 2.16
C LEU A 9 -14.62 -14.92 2.11
N GLY A 10 -15.27 -15.15 3.25
CA GLY A 10 -16.72 -15.09 3.35
C GLY A 10 -17.20 -15.24 4.80
N PRO A 11 -18.50 -15.01 5.07
CA PRO A 11 -19.07 -15.09 6.41
C PRO A 11 -19.06 -16.53 6.93
N GLY A 12 -17.95 -16.89 7.58
CA GLY A 12 -17.80 -18.12 8.36
C GLY A 12 -18.25 -17.93 9.81
N SER A 13 -17.91 -18.90 10.66
CA SER A 13 -18.23 -18.87 12.10
C SER A 13 -17.49 -17.79 12.91
N SER A 14 -16.55 -17.06 12.30
CA SER A 14 -15.76 -15.99 12.93
C SER A 14 -16.51 -14.66 13.08
N GLY A 15 -17.64 -14.46 12.39
CA GLY A 15 -18.40 -13.20 12.38
C GLY A 15 -17.74 -12.05 11.61
N PHE A 16 -16.49 -12.19 11.18
CA PHE A 16 -15.79 -11.27 10.28
C PHE A 16 -14.97 -12.00 9.23
N PHE A 17 -14.77 -11.35 8.08
CA PHE A 17 -14.07 -11.89 6.90
C PHE A 17 -13.38 -10.79 6.08
N LEU A 18 -12.45 -11.20 5.21
CA LEU A 18 -11.79 -10.37 4.20
C LEU A 18 -12.66 -10.33 2.93
N ASP A 19 -13.33 -9.20 2.71
CA ASP A 19 -14.08 -8.91 1.49
C ASP A 19 -13.14 -8.28 0.44
N ILE A 20 -13.08 -8.87 -0.76
CA ILE A 20 -12.30 -8.38 -1.89
C ILE A 20 -13.29 -7.82 -2.94
N PRO A 21 -13.57 -6.51 -2.93
CA PRO A 21 -14.60 -5.92 -3.77
C PRO A 21 -14.30 -6.04 -5.27
N LEU A 22 -15.36 -6.21 -6.04
CA LEU A 22 -15.30 -6.22 -7.49
C LEU A 22 -15.25 -4.78 -8.02
N ARG A 23 -14.63 -4.58 -9.20
CA ARG A 23 -14.55 -3.29 -9.91
C ARG A 23 -15.92 -2.70 -10.24
N SER A 24 -16.90 -3.58 -10.43
CA SER A 24 -18.26 -3.25 -10.81
C SER A 24 -19.21 -4.29 -10.25
N GLU A 25 -20.40 -3.85 -9.85
CA GLU A 25 -21.50 -4.73 -9.49
C GLU A 25 -22.40 -5.07 -10.69
N HIS A 26 -22.22 -4.37 -11.82
CA HIS A 26 -23.04 -4.55 -13.02
C HIS A 26 -22.65 -5.84 -13.78
N PRO A 27 -23.60 -6.76 -14.03
CA PRO A 27 -23.32 -8.04 -14.69
C PRO A 27 -22.60 -7.91 -16.04
N ALA A 28 -23.01 -6.95 -16.89
CA ALA A 28 -22.43 -6.75 -18.22
C ALA A 28 -20.94 -6.33 -18.20
N GLU A 29 -20.44 -5.76 -17.11
CA GLU A 29 -19.00 -5.47 -16.95
C GLU A 29 -18.24 -6.65 -16.36
N LEU A 30 -18.89 -7.45 -15.51
CA LEU A 30 -18.36 -8.69 -14.96
C LEU A 30 -18.26 -9.81 -16.01
N ASP A 31 -19.13 -9.84 -17.02
CA ASP A 31 -19.09 -10.81 -18.12
C ASP A 31 -17.88 -10.65 -19.06
N ARG A 32 -17.08 -9.57 -18.92
CA ARG A 32 -15.81 -9.43 -19.62
C ARG A 32 -14.76 -10.41 -19.05
N PRO A 33 -13.87 -11.01 -19.87
CA PRO A 33 -12.86 -11.97 -19.41
C PRO A 33 -11.72 -11.35 -18.56
N VAL A 34 -11.82 -10.08 -18.18
CA VAL A 34 -10.83 -9.36 -17.37
C VAL A 34 -11.00 -9.75 -15.89
N SER A 35 -9.91 -9.65 -15.12
CA SER A 35 -9.94 -9.81 -13.66
C SER A 35 -10.95 -8.82 -13.04
N PRO A 36 -11.97 -9.30 -12.30
CA PRO A 36 -13.04 -8.47 -11.79
C PRO A 36 -12.63 -7.73 -10.51
N PHE A 37 -11.45 -8.00 -9.94
CA PHE A 37 -10.97 -7.39 -8.69
C PHE A 37 -10.33 -6.03 -8.94
N LEU A 38 -10.53 -5.08 -8.03
CA LEU A 38 -9.96 -3.75 -8.15
C LEU A 38 -8.46 -3.77 -7.81
N ARG A 39 -7.63 -3.73 -8.85
CA ARG A 39 -6.18 -3.57 -8.76
C ARG A 39 -5.88 -2.09 -8.48
N VAL A 40 -5.21 -1.81 -7.37
CA VAL A 40 -4.82 -0.44 -6.98
C VAL A 40 -3.63 0.01 -7.82
N ILE A 41 -2.60 -0.82 -7.88
CA ILE A 41 -1.38 -0.59 -8.66
C ILE A 41 -0.74 -1.92 -9.08
N GLN A 42 0.14 -1.86 -10.09
CA GLN A 42 1.10 -2.92 -10.36
C GLN A 42 2.34 -2.68 -9.48
N SER A 43 2.62 -3.58 -8.54
CA SER A 43 3.74 -3.43 -7.61
C SER A 43 4.95 -4.15 -8.18
N GLY A 44 5.59 -3.50 -9.17
CA GLY A 44 6.65 -4.10 -9.96
C GLY A 44 6.19 -5.29 -10.84
N PRO A 45 7.12 -6.12 -11.32
CA PRO A 45 6.82 -7.28 -12.16
C PRO A 45 6.26 -8.50 -11.40
N PHE A 46 6.54 -8.65 -10.10
CA PHE A 46 6.20 -9.87 -9.34
C PHE A 46 4.94 -9.77 -8.47
N ALA A 47 4.41 -8.57 -8.25
CA ALA A 47 3.29 -8.37 -7.35
C ALA A 47 2.27 -7.33 -7.84
N ARG A 48 1.07 -7.42 -7.26
CA ARG A 48 -0.03 -6.47 -7.45
C ARG A 48 -0.65 -6.13 -6.11
N ILE A 49 -1.12 -4.88 -5.99
CA ILE A 49 -1.92 -4.47 -4.85
C ILE A 49 -3.40 -4.55 -5.25
N VAL A 50 -4.18 -5.30 -4.48
CA VAL A 50 -5.64 -5.39 -4.59
C VAL A 50 -6.26 -4.70 -3.37
N GLU A 51 -7.30 -3.90 -3.59
CA GLU A 51 -8.05 -3.32 -2.49
C GLU A 51 -8.97 -4.38 -1.86
N ALA A 52 -9.01 -4.43 -0.53
CA ALA A 52 -9.90 -5.28 0.23
C ALA A 52 -10.33 -4.58 1.54
N ARG A 53 -11.17 -5.25 2.33
CA ARG A 53 -11.58 -4.78 3.65
C ARG A 53 -11.89 -5.95 4.57
N PHE A 54 -11.66 -5.78 5.86
CA PHE A 54 -12.31 -6.62 6.86
C PHE A 54 -13.74 -6.13 7.06
N ALA A 55 -14.71 -7.03 6.90
CA ALA A 55 -16.14 -6.77 7.07
C ALA A 55 -16.75 -7.75 8.07
N THR A 56 -17.84 -7.34 8.74
CA THR A 56 -18.68 -8.24 9.54
C THR A 56 -19.63 -9.06 8.66
N ASP A 57 -20.14 -10.16 9.19
CA ASP A 57 -21.25 -10.93 8.62
C ASP A 57 -22.50 -10.07 8.33
N ALA A 58 -22.77 -9.04 9.14
CA ALA A 58 -23.81 -8.04 8.92
C ALA A 58 -23.47 -7.00 7.81
N GLY A 59 -22.33 -7.12 7.13
CA GLY A 59 -21.90 -6.24 6.04
C GLY A 59 -21.28 -4.90 6.48
N GLY A 60 -21.01 -4.72 7.78
CA GLY A 60 -20.34 -3.53 8.30
C GLY A 60 -18.84 -3.56 8.02
N GLU A 61 -18.28 -2.46 7.54
CA GLU A 61 -16.83 -2.35 7.31
C GLU A 61 -16.09 -2.10 8.63
N ILE A 62 -15.14 -2.97 8.95
CA ILE A 62 -14.28 -2.87 10.14
C ILE A 62 -13.02 -2.05 9.79
N LYS A 63 -12.37 -2.41 8.67
CA LYS A 63 -11.09 -1.80 8.27
C LYS A 63 -10.80 -2.02 6.79
N ARG A 64 -10.48 -0.94 6.07
CA ARG A 64 -9.95 -1.00 4.70
C ARG A 64 -8.49 -1.48 4.71
N VAL A 65 -8.14 -2.42 3.84
CA VAL A 65 -6.79 -3.00 3.74
C VAL A 65 -6.33 -3.15 2.30
N PHE A 66 -5.02 -3.09 2.09
CA PHE A 66 -4.38 -3.39 0.81
C PHE A 66 -3.74 -4.77 0.87
N VAL A 67 -4.05 -5.60 -0.12
CA VAL A 67 -3.53 -6.96 -0.21
C VAL A 67 -2.48 -6.98 -1.32
N LEU A 68 -1.20 -7.12 -0.95
CA LEU A 68 -0.13 -7.38 -1.89
C LEU A 68 -0.17 -8.88 -2.22
N VAL A 69 -0.29 -9.21 -3.51
CA VAL A 69 -0.45 -10.58 -4.01
C VAL A 69 0.59 -10.85 -5.09
N GLN A 70 1.24 -12.02 -5.04
CA GLN A 70 2.12 -12.50 -6.11
C GLN A 70 1.37 -12.64 -7.44
N GLU A 71 1.98 -12.17 -8.53
CA GLU A 71 1.41 -12.30 -9.87
C GLU A 71 1.51 -13.74 -10.40
N ASP A 72 0.59 -14.11 -11.30
CA ASP A 72 0.66 -15.39 -12.04
C ASP A 72 1.64 -15.31 -13.22
N GLU A 73 1.79 -14.12 -13.80
CA GLU A 73 2.59 -13.83 -14.99
C GLU A 73 3.51 -12.65 -14.69
N TYR A 74 4.82 -12.86 -14.79
CA TYR A 74 5.80 -11.80 -14.54
C TYR A 74 6.15 -11.08 -15.84
N ARG A 75 5.98 -9.76 -15.85
CA ARG A 75 6.25 -8.92 -17.02
C ARG A 75 7.66 -8.35 -16.96
N LEU A 76 8.60 -9.19 -17.35
CA LEU A 76 10.01 -8.87 -17.47
C LEU A 76 10.35 -8.34 -18.87
N SER A 77 11.40 -7.52 -18.95
CA SER A 77 11.80 -6.84 -20.18
C SER A 77 12.77 -7.71 -20.98
N GLN A 78 12.58 -7.81 -22.30
CA GLN A 78 13.35 -8.71 -23.17
C GLN A 78 14.88 -8.44 -23.23
N ASN A 79 15.35 -7.32 -22.67
CA ASN A 79 16.76 -6.93 -22.61
C ASN A 79 17.43 -7.24 -21.24
N GLU A 80 16.82 -8.12 -20.44
CA GLU A 80 17.40 -8.55 -19.16
C GLU A 80 18.65 -9.41 -19.38
N ILE A 81 19.79 -8.87 -18.94
CA ILE A 81 21.13 -9.48 -19.06
C ILE A 81 21.26 -10.71 -18.14
N TRP A 82 20.33 -10.91 -17.21
CA TRP A 82 20.36 -11.95 -16.18
C TRP A 82 19.01 -12.67 -16.10
N PRO A 83 18.97 -14.01 -16.23
CA PRO A 83 17.73 -14.77 -16.09
C PRO A 83 17.29 -14.78 -14.62
N VAL A 84 16.09 -14.30 -14.34
CA VAL A 84 15.43 -14.46 -13.03
C VAL A 84 14.70 -15.80 -13.01
N SER A 85 14.77 -16.53 -11.90
CA SER A 85 14.02 -17.80 -11.69
C SER A 85 12.87 -17.64 -10.69
N ASN A 86 11.96 -18.63 -10.62
CA ASN A 86 10.96 -18.67 -9.54
C ASN A 86 11.61 -18.74 -8.15
N VAL A 87 12.77 -19.38 -8.02
CA VAL A 87 13.52 -19.49 -6.75
C VAL A 87 14.03 -18.12 -6.28
N ASP A 88 14.37 -17.23 -7.21
CA ASP A 88 14.73 -15.85 -6.88
C ASP A 88 13.50 -15.06 -6.44
N VAL A 89 12.35 -15.23 -7.11
CA VAL A 89 11.08 -14.61 -6.68
C VAL A 89 10.66 -15.09 -5.29
N ASP A 90 10.75 -16.39 -5.02
CA ASP A 90 10.47 -16.97 -3.71
C ASP A 90 11.40 -16.37 -2.62
N ARG A 91 12.69 -16.17 -2.95
CA ARG A 91 13.67 -15.51 -2.07
C ARG A 91 13.28 -14.07 -1.76
N CYS A 92 12.86 -13.29 -2.76
CA CYS A 92 12.37 -11.91 -2.57
C CYS A 92 11.18 -11.87 -1.59
N TRP A 93 10.22 -12.80 -1.70
CA TRP A 93 9.09 -12.87 -0.77
C TRP A 93 9.49 -13.24 0.67
N GLN A 94 10.48 -14.12 0.88
CA GLN A 94 11.00 -14.40 2.22
C GLN A 94 11.82 -13.24 2.80
N GLN A 95 12.57 -12.50 1.96
CA GLN A 95 13.29 -11.28 2.35
C GLN A 95 12.30 -10.18 2.76
N ALA A 96 11.27 -9.94 1.95
CA ALA A 96 10.19 -8.99 2.28
C ALA A 96 9.46 -9.39 3.57
N PHE A 97 9.16 -10.67 3.78
CA PHE A 97 8.58 -11.15 5.03
C PHE A 97 9.50 -10.89 6.22
N SER A 98 10.82 -11.09 6.07
CA SER A 98 11.81 -10.83 7.11
C SER A 98 11.89 -9.33 7.46
N PHE A 99 11.81 -8.45 6.45
CA PHE A 99 11.75 -7.00 6.63
C PHE A 99 10.51 -6.57 7.41
N TYR A 100 9.30 -6.95 6.97
CA TYR A 100 8.06 -6.53 7.63
C TYR A 100 7.83 -7.18 9.00
N SER A 101 8.33 -8.41 9.24
CA SER A 101 8.19 -9.10 10.53
C SER A 101 9.21 -8.67 11.59
N GLY A 102 10.34 -8.07 11.19
CA GLY A 102 11.34 -7.50 12.10
C GLY A 102 10.87 -6.20 12.76
N ASN A 103 10.15 -5.34 12.02
CA ASN A 103 9.77 -3.99 12.45
C ASN A 103 8.51 -3.94 13.34
N LYS A 104 8.56 -4.62 14.49
CA LYS A 104 7.40 -4.84 15.37
C LYS A 104 6.78 -3.61 16.04
N GLN A 105 7.45 -2.45 16.04
CA GLN A 105 6.91 -1.25 16.70
C GLN A 105 5.92 -0.48 15.81
N ASP A 106 6.04 -0.58 14.48
CA ASP A 106 5.19 0.11 13.49
C ASP A 106 4.61 -0.86 12.43
N SER A 107 4.45 -2.15 12.78
CA SER A 107 4.04 -3.18 11.82
C SER A 107 2.57 -3.03 11.38
N THR A 108 2.35 -2.23 10.33
CA THR A 108 1.07 -2.06 9.62
C THR A 108 0.62 -3.30 8.83
N ILE A 109 1.40 -4.39 8.89
CA ILE A 109 1.14 -5.67 8.26
C ILE A 109 0.31 -6.59 9.17
N ILE A 110 -0.66 -7.28 8.57
CA ILE A 110 -1.56 -8.24 9.21
C ILE A 110 -1.25 -9.61 8.63
N PHE A 111 -0.88 -10.57 9.49
CA PHE A 111 -0.64 -11.96 9.11
C PHE A 111 -1.82 -12.85 9.52
N LEU A 112 -2.21 -13.77 8.63
CA LEU A 112 -3.20 -14.80 8.91
C LEU A 112 -2.51 -16.01 9.58
N SER A 113 -3.20 -16.72 10.47
CA SER A 113 -2.58 -17.76 11.33
C SER A 113 -1.95 -18.92 10.55
N ALA A 114 -2.45 -19.21 9.35
CA ALA A 114 -1.96 -20.28 8.48
C ALA A 114 -0.83 -19.86 7.53
N GLN A 115 -0.41 -18.58 7.58
CA GLN A 115 0.51 -17.95 6.61
C GLN A 115 1.99 -18.08 6.98
N ILE A 116 2.29 -18.52 8.22
CA ILE A 116 3.65 -18.67 8.73
C ILE A 116 3.88 -20.16 9.05
N THR A 117 4.95 -20.75 8.52
CA THR A 117 5.31 -22.16 8.79
C THR A 117 5.92 -22.32 10.19
N GLY A 118 6.04 -23.56 10.66
CA GLY A 118 6.76 -23.86 11.91
C GLY A 118 8.20 -23.33 11.93
N ASP A 119 8.85 -23.31 10.76
CA ASP A 119 10.21 -22.80 10.54
C ASP A 119 10.28 -21.27 10.41
N ARG A 120 9.19 -20.57 10.73
CA ARG A 120 9.05 -19.10 10.60
C ARG A 120 9.34 -18.58 9.19
N GLN A 121 8.97 -19.34 8.17
CA GLN A 121 8.97 -18.89 6.77
C GLN A 121 7.56 -18.48 6.36
N LEU A 122 7.45 -17.61 5.36
CA LEU A 122 6.17 -17.29 4.72
C LEU A 122 5.70 -18.51 3.91
N ALA A 123 4.45 -18.92 4.08
CA ALA A 123 3.82 -19.99 3.31
C ALA A 123 2.99 -19.41 2.15
N PRO A 124 3.08 -19.95 0.92
CA PRO A 124 2.20 -19.55 -0.17
C PRO A 124 0.80 -20.12 0.05
N PHE A 125 -0.24 -19.33 -0.20
CA PHE A 125 -1.61 -19.82 -0.26
C PHE A 125 -1.81 -20.67 -1.52
N ARG A 126 -2.68 -21.69 -1.43
CA ARG A 126 -3.06 -22.53 -2.56
C ARG A 126 -3.77 -21.72 -3.65
N SER A 127 -3.55 -22.12 -4.91
CA SER A 127 -4.27 -21.64 -6.11
C SER A 127 -5.76 -21.41 -5.86
N LEU A 128 -6.27 -20.28 -6.36
CA LEU A 128 -7.60 -19.78 -6.03
C LEU A 128 -8.31 -19.23 -7.27
N PHE A 129 -9.50 -19.76 -7.54
CA PHE A 129 -10.39 -19.32 -8.61
C PHE A 129 -11.64 -18.67 -8.01
N PHE A 130 -12.31 -17.85 -8.81
CA PHE A 130 -13.52 -17.13 -8.45
C PHE A 130 -14.60 -17.32 -9.51
N CYS A 131 -15.79 -17.75 -9.07
CA CYS A 131 -16.99 -17.75 -9.90
C CYS A 131 -17.72 -16.41 -9.74
N LYS A 132 -17.78 -15.60 -10.79
CA LYS A 132 -18.43 -14.28 -10.80
C LYS A 132 -19.94 -14.37 -10.56
N VAL A 133 -20.59 -15.43 -11.05
CA VAL A 133 -22.05 -15.63 -10.92
C VAL A 133 -22.44 -16.00 -9.49
N LYS A 134 -21.72 -16.94 -8.86
CA LYS A 134 -21.98 -17.35 -7.47
C LYS A 134 -21.22 -16.51 -6.42
N ARG A 135 -20.42 -15.54 -6.87
CA ARG A 135 -19.51 -14.69 -6.07
C ARG A 135 -18.72 -15.49 -5.02
N ARG A 136 -18.18 -16.65 -5.41
CA ARG A 136 -17.54 -17.60 -4.50
C ARG A 136 -16.15 -18.02 -4.98
N PHE A 137 -15.21 -18.07 -4.04
CA PHE A 137 -13.87 -18.59 -4.25
C PHE A 137 -13.80 -20.12 -4.07
N PHE A 138 -12.94 -20.77 -4.84
CA PHE A 138 -12.71 -22.22 -4.79
C PHE A 138 -11.28 -22.58 -5.23
N HIS A 139 -10.81 -23.78 -4.84
CA HIS A 139 -9.53 -24.32 -5.29
C HIS A 139 -9.71 -25.14 -6.58
N PRO A 140 -8.74 -25.10 -7.51
CA PRO A 140 -8.79 -25.89 -8.74
C PRO A 140 -8.67 -27.39 -8.44
N VAL A 141 -9.48 -28.20 -9.12
CA VAL A 141 -9.46 -29.67 -9.03
C VAL A 141 -9.04 -30.29 -10.36
N CYS A 142 -8.44 -31.46 -10.28
CA CYS A 142 -8.10 -32.30 -11.42
C CYS A 142 -9.38 -32.83 -12.07
N PRO A 143 -9.61 -32.59 -13.37
CA PRO A 143 -10.79 -33.12 -14.06
C PRO A 143 -10.91 -34.66 -14.03
N GLU A 144 -9.77 -35.35 -14.08
CA GLU A 144 -9.71 -36.83 -14.16
C GLU A 144 -10.14 -37.54 -12.86
N CYS A 145 -9.88 -36.95 -11.68
CA CYS A 145 -10.06 -37.63 -10.39
C CYS A 145 -10.65 -36.78 -9.25
N GLY A 146 -10.94 -35.49 -9.46
CA GLY A 146 -11.48 -34.61 -8.42
C GLY A 146 -10.51 -34.21 -7.31
N SER A 147 -9.32 -34.82 -7.20
CA SER A 147 -8.26 -34.35 -6.29
C SER A 147 -7.79 -32.95 -6.67
N PHE A 148 -7.31 -32.18 -5.70
CA PHE A 148 -6.82 -30.83 -5.95
C PHE A 148 -5.56 -30.82 -6.82
N LEU A 149 -5.42 -29.77 -7.64
CA LEU A 149 -4.17 -29.49 -8.34
C LEU A 149 -3.16 -28.80 -7.41
N GLU A 150 -1.89 -29.14 -7.58
CA GLU A 150 -0.75 -28.59 -6.83
C GLU A 150 0.33 -28.11 -7.82
N GLN A 151 1.20 -27.19 -7.41
CA GLN A 151 2.31 -26.74 -8.25
C GLN A 151 3.42 -27.79 -8.27
N CYS A 152 3.97 -28.05 -9.47
CA CYS A 152 5.16 -28.87 -9.60
C CYS A 152 6.42 -28.05 -9.26
N TYR A 153 7.15 -28.50 -8.24
CA TYR A 153 8.48 -28.01 -7.87
C TYR A 153 9.60 -29.02 -8.21
N ASP A 154 9.24 -30.17 -8.77
CA ASP A 154 10.17 -31.23 -9.19
C ASP A 154 10.66 -30.92 -10.61
N ASP A 155 11.88 -30.41 -10.68
CA ASP A 155 12.53 -30.04 -11.94
C ASP A 155 12.77 -31.23 -12.88
N ASP A 156 13.05 -32.42 -12.34
CA ASP A 156 13.34 -33.59 -13.16
C ASP A 156 12.05 -34.14 -13.78
N LEU A 157 10.94 -34.08 -13.03
CA LEU A 157 9.60 -34.36 -13.54
C LEU A 157 9.18 -33.36 -14.64
N LEU A 158 9.47 -32.06 -14.47
CA LEU A 158 9.22 -31.04 -15.50
C LEU A 158 10.05 -31.29 -16.76
N ARG A 159 11.36 -31.48 -16.62
CA ARG A 159 12.26 -31.76 -17.75
C ARG A 159 11.90 -33.06 -18.48
N ALA A 160 11.48 -34.10 -17.75
CA ALA A 160 11.00 -35.35 -18.34
C ALA A 160 9.69 -35.18 -19.14
N ALA A 161 8.88 -34.16 -18.81
CA ALA A 161 7.69 -33.76 -19.57
C ALA A 161 8.01 -32.79 -20.73
N GLY A 162 9.28 -32.38 -20.93
CA GLY A 162 9.68 -31.38 -21.91
C GLY A 162 9.36 -29.93 -21.50
N LEU A 163 9.13 -29.69 -20.20
CA LEU A 163 8.81 -28.37 -19.65
C LEU A 163 10.05 -27.69 -19.06
N PRO A 164 10.13 -26.35 -19.09
CA PRO A 164 11.11 -25.58 -18.30
C PRO A 164 11.02 -25.92 -16.82
N ALA A 165 12.16 -25.91 -16.13
CA ALA A 165 12.19 -26.29 -14.72
C ALA A 165 11.72 -25.14 -13.82
N TYR A 166 11.40 -25.44 -12.57
CA TYR A 166 11.00 -24.43 -11.59
C TYR A 166 12.21 -23.57 -11.17
N SER A 167 13.37 -24.20 -10.98
CA SER A 167 14.58 -23.54 -10.48
C SER A 167 15.33 -22.68 -11.49
N ASP A 168 15.13 -22.89 -12.79
CA ASP A 168 15.88 -22.22 -13.88
C ASP A 168 14.99 -21.35 -14.79
N SER A 169 13.69 -21.24 -14.50
CA SER A 169 12.75 -20.44 -15.27
C SER A 169 11.73 -19.70 -14.40
N LEU A 170 10.88 -18.91 -15.04
CA LEU A 170 9.69 -18.25 -14.45
C LEU A 170 8.38 -18.95 -14.83
N ARG A 171 8.47 -20.04 -15.60
CA ARG A 171 7.30 -20.85 -15.95
C ARG A 171 6.93 -21.67 -14.71
N ARG A 172 5.64 -21.83 -14.48
CA ARG A 172 5.07 -22.59 -13.38
C ARG A 172 4.00 -23.49 -13.96
N TYR A 173 3.82 -24.66 -13.36
CA TYR A 173 2.89 -25.66 -13.87
C TYR A 173 2.15 -26.31 -12.70
N LEU A 174 0.83 -26.38 -12.80
CA LEU A 174 0.01 -27.20 -11.91
C LEU A 174 -0.07 -28.62 -12.44
N PHE A 175 -0.11 -29.61 -11.55
CA PHE A 175 -0.31 -31.02 -11.88
C PHE A 175 -1.19 -31.70 -10.81
N CYS A 176 -1.57 -32.94 -11.05
CA CYS A 176 -2.30 -33.76 -10.09
C CYS A 176 -1.36 -34.84 -9.51
N PRO A 177 -0.89 -34.70 -8.25
CA PRO A 177 -0.05 -35.71 -7.64
C PRO A 177 -0.76 -37.06 -7.51
N SER A 178 -2.08 -37.07 -7.24
CA SER A 178 -2.86 -38.32 -7.14
C SER A 178 -2.86 -39.11 -8.45
N CYS A 179 -3.06 -38.46 -9.61
CA CYS A 179 -2.99 -39.12 -10.92
C CYS A 179 -1.58 -39.60 -11.25
N LEU A 180 -0.55 -38.82 -10.90
CA LEU A 180 0.84 -39.23 -11.09
C LEU A 180 1.15 -40.50 -10.29
N THR A 181 0.73 -40.58 -9.03
CA THR A 181 0.90 -41.78 -8.19
C THR A 181 0.09 -42.98 -8.69
N SER A 182 -1.16 -42.78 -9.12
CA SER A 182 -2.05 -43.90 -9.51
C SER A 182 -1.78 -44.42 -10.93
N ASN A 183 -1.45 -43.54 -11.87
CA ASN A 183 -1.41 -43.84 -13.30
C ASN A 183 0.00 -43.66 -13.91
N GLY A 184 0.99 -43.22 -13.13
CA GLY A 184 2.34 -42.89 -13.59
C GLY A 184 2.41 -41.64 -14.47
N LYS A 185 1.31 -40.91 -14.65
CA LYS A 185 1.19 -39.72 -15.53
C LYS A 185 0.18 -38.71 -14.98
N SER A 186 0.46 -37.43 -15.19
CA SER A 186 -0.48 -36.33 -14.98
C SER A 186 -0.42 -35.39 -16.18
N PHE A 187 -1.53 -34.72 -16.51
CA PHE A 187 -1.47 -33.50 -17.32
C PHE A 187 -0.83 -32.37 -16.51
N PHE A 188 -0.14 -31.47 -17.21
CA PHE A 188 0.35 -30.20 -16.68
C PHE A 188 -0.52 -29.05 -17.18
N TYR A 189 -0.77 -28.08 -16.30
CA TYR A 189 -1.59 -26.92 -16.59
C TYR A 189 -0.79 -25.63 -16.36
N THR A 190 -0.81 -24.73 -17.36
CA THR A 190 -0.18 -23.42 -17.32
C THR A 190 -1.23 -22.31 -17.38
N ARG A 191 -0.89 -21.11 -16.89
CA ARG A 191 -1.76 -19.94 -16.96
C ARG A 191 -2.02 -19.50 -18.41
N LEU A 192 -0.97 -19.54 -19.25
CA LEU A 192 -0.98 -19.22 -20.67
C LEU A 192 -0.04 -20.19 -21.42
N SER A 193 -0.55 -20.82 -22.48
CA SER A 193 0.27 -21.61 -23.40
C SER A 193 1.28 -20.73 -24.13
N ASP A 194 2.50 -21.24 -24.25
CA ASP A 194 3.52 -20.78 -25.18
C ASP A 194 3.55 -21.70 -26.42
N SER A 195 3.97 -21.15 -27.55
CA SER A 195 4.39 -21.92 -28.73
C SER A 195 5.48 -22.96 -28.46
N ALA A 196 6.26 -22.77 -27.38
CA ALA A 196 7.30 -23.69 -26.93
C ALA A 196 6.82 -24.77 -25.94
N ASP A 197 5.59 -24.69 -25.40
CA ASP A 197 5.08 -25.76 -24.52
C ASP A 197 4.77 -27.03 -25.34
N PRO A 198 4.98 -28.24 -24.78
CA PRO A 198 4.52 -29.50 -25.34
C PRO A 198 3.00 -29.52 -25.59
N PRO A 199 2.49 -30.14 -26.68
CA PRO A 199 1.06 -30.19 -27.02
C PRO A 199 0.14 -30.79 -25.95
N GLU A 200 0.68 -31.59 -25.03
CA GLU A 200 -0.04 -32.18 -23.91
C GLU A 200 -0.29 -31.20 -22.75
N THR A 201 0.35 -30.03 -22.78
CA THR A 201 0.22 -28.96 -21.78
C THR A 201 -1.06 -28.18 -22.03
N ARG A 202 -1.91 -28.07 -21.00
CA ARG A 202 -3.22 -27.40 -21.09
C ARG A 202 -3.16 -25.99 -20.49
N ASP A 203 -3.89 -25.04 -21.07
CA ASP A 203 -3.97 -23.69 -20.50
C ASP A 203 -5.06 -23.56 -19.40
N CYS A 204 -5.20 -22.36 -18.85
CA CYS A 204 -6.27 -22.04 -17.91
C CYS A 204 -7.68 -22.19 -18.53
N SER A 205 -7.83 -21.90 -19.82
CA SER A 205 -9.09 -22.05 -20.55
C SER A 205 -9.49 -23.52 -20.68
N ASP A 206 -8.54 -24.38 -21.01
CA ASP A 206 -8.69 -25.83 -21.12
C ASP A 206 -9.03 -26.45 -19.76
N LEU A 207 -8.33 -26.05 -18.69
CA LEU A 207 -8.68 -26.47 -17.33
C LEU A 207 -10.13 -26.10 -16.98
N ILE A 208 -10.54 -24.86 -17.25
CA ILE A 208 -11.91 -24.40 -17.01
C ILE A 208 -12.92 -25.20 -17.83
N ARG A 209 -12.64 -25.49 -19.11
CA ARG A 209 -13.49 -26.32 -20.00
C ARG A 209 -13.66 -27.74 -19.44
N CYS A 210 -12.56 -28.40 -19.07
CA CYS A 210 -12.58 -29.75 -18.52
C CYS A 210 -13.34 -29.87 -17.20
N TRP A 211 -13.65 -28.77 -16.50
CA TRP A 211 -14.53 -28.82 -15.33
C TRP A 211 -16.02 -29.08 -15.63
N GLY A 212 -16.42 -29.08 -16.91
CA GLY A 212 -17.72 -29.61 -17.32
C GLY A 212 -17.84 -31.13 -17.09
N ASP A 213 -16.72 -31.84 -17.25
CA ASP A 213 -16.65 -33.30 -17.36
C ASP A 213 -16.05 -34.01 -16.13
N VAL A 214 -15.81 -33.29 -15.01
CA VAL A 214 -15.11 -33.84 -13.82
C VAL A 214 -15.76 -35.12 -13.33
N VAL A 215 -14.97 -36.20 -13.20
CA VAL A 215 -15.47 -37.55 -12.88
C VAL A 215 -16.11 -37.65 -11.48
N ASP A 216 -15.59 -36.90 -10.49
CA ASP A 216 -16.13 -36.80 -9.13
C ASP A 216 -17.03 -35.54 -9.00
N PRO A 217 -18.35 -35.69 -8.75
CA PRO A 217 -19.26 -34.56 -8.61
C PRO A 217 -19.19 -33.86 -7.25
N ASP A 218 -18.79 -34.56 -6.18
CA ASP A 218 -18.80 -34.03 -4.80
C ASP A 218 -17.59 -33.14 -4.53
N ARG A 219 -16.51 -33.33 -5.30
CA ARG A 219 -15.30 -32.48 -5.26
C ARG A 219 -15.29 -31.38 -6.32
N SER A 220 -16.19 -31.43 -7.31
CA SER A 220 -16.25 -30.40 -8.37
C SER A 220 -17.09 -29.20 -7.94
N PRO A 221 -16.53 -27.97 -7.90
CA PRO A 221 -17.29 -26.76 -7.57
C PRO A 221 -18.36 -26.40 -8.61
N CYS A 222 -18.31 -27.01 -9.80
CA CYS A 222 -19.22 -26.72 -10.92
C CYS A 222 -20.26 -27.82 -11.18
N ARG A 223 -19.99 -29.09 -10.86
CA ARG A 223 -20.85 -30.21 -11.31
C ARG A 223 -22.19 -30.31 -10.58
N GLN A 224 -22.28 -29.81 -9.35
CA GLN A 224 -23.54 -29.65 -8.61
C GLN A 224 -24.11 -28.22 -8.67
N CYS A 225 -23.50 -27.34 -9.48
CA CYS A 225 -23.93 -25.94 -9.56
C CYS A 225 -25.18 -25.79 -10.46
N PRO A 226 -26.23 -25.06 -10.05
CA PRO A 226 -27.39 -24.78 -10.90
C PRO A 226 -27.06 -24.09 -12.24
N GLU A 227 -25.89 -23.46 -12.34
CA GLU A 227 -25.41 -22.82 -13.58
C GLU A 227 -24.72 -23.78 -14.55
N GLN A 228 -24.51 -25.06 -14.20
CA GLN A 228 -23.68 -25.99 -14.99
C GLN A 228 -24.09 -26.01 -16.46
N GLN A 229 -25.40 -26.11 -16.75
CA GLN A 229 -25.93 -26.14 -18.11
C GLN A 229 -25.69 -24.83 -18.90
N ALA A 230 -25.64 -23.67 -18.22
CA ALA A 230 -25.33 -22.38 -18.85
C ALA A 230 -23.80 -22.19 -19.03
N CYS A 231 -23.00 -22.69 -18.09
CA CYS A 231 -21.54 -22.59 -18.14
C CYS A 231 -20.92 -23.58 -19.15
N TYR A 232 -21.45 -24.80 -19.25
CA TYR A 232 -20.87 -25.93 -19.99
C TYR A 232 -21.78 -26.52 -21.08
N GLY A 233 -22.97 -25.96 -21.26
CA GLY A 233 -23.80 -26.23 -22.43
C GLY A 233 -23.29 -25.52 -23.68
N LYS A 234 -24.18 -25.34 -24.66
CA LYS A 234 -23.85 -24.85 -26.01
C LYS A 234 -23.14 -23.50 -26.04
N ASP A 235 -23.40 -22.63 -25.07
CA ASP A 235 -22.90 -21.25 -25.05
C ASP A 235 -21.55 -21.10 -24.31
N VAL A 236 -21.02 -22.18 -23.71
CA VAL A 236 -19.71 -22.29 -23.03
C VAL A 236 -19.34 -21.05 -22.19
N SER A 237 -20.30 -20.53 -21.42
CA SER A 237 -20.11 -19.28 -20.64
C SER A 237 -19.17 -19.43 -19.43
N ALA A 238 -18.63 -20.62 -19.17
CA ALA A 238 -17.66 -20.84 -18.09
C ALA A 238 -16.45 -19.89 -18.17
N LEU A 239 -15.95 -19.60 -19.38
CA LEU A 239 -14.73 -18.80 -19.61
C LEU A 239 -14.89 -17.30 -19.30
N SER A 240 -16.10 -16.76 -19.37
CA SER A 240 -16.38 -15.38 -18.90
C SER A 240 -16.71 -15.34 -17.41
N ARG A 241 -17.39 -16.39 -16.91
CA ARG A 241 -17.93 -16.50 -15.54
C ARG A 241 -16.92 -16.96 -14.49
N ILE A 242 -15.85 -17.65 -14.88
CA ILE A 242 -14.83 -18.20 -13.99
C ILE A 242 -13.47 -17.58 -14.33
N VAL A 243 -12.77 -17.11 -13.31
CA VAL A 243 -11.43 -16.49 -13.46
C VAL A 243 -10.52 -16.95 -12.33
N PRO A 244 -9.20 -17.09 -12.55
CA PRO A 244 -8.25 -17.18 -11.45
C PRO A 244 -8.26 -15.86 -10.67
N PHE A 245 -8.28 -15.93 -9.34
CA PHE A 245 -7.72 -14.87 -8.50
C PHE A 245 -6.20 -14.98 -8.56
N SER A 246 -5.68 -16.17 -8.25
CA SER A 246 -4.30 -16.58 -8.56
C SER A 246 -4.34 -18.02 -9.05
N PHE A 247 -3.85 -18.25 -10.26
CA PHE A 247 -3.80 -19.57 -10.90
C PHE A 247 -2.79 -20.48 -10.19
N TYR A 248 -1.62 -19.96 -9.83
CA TYR A 248 -0.61 -20.70 -9.06
C TYR A 248 -0.77 -20.48 -7.55
N PRO A 249 -0.14 -21.31 -6.70
CA PRO A 249 0.10 -20.95 -5.31
C PRO A 249 0.83 -19.60 -5.23
N PHE A 250 0.45 -18.77 -4.27
CA PHE A 250 0.83 -17.36 -4.23
C PHE A 250 1.17 -16.89 -2.82
N PHE A 251 2.24 -16.12 -2.69
CA PHE A 251 2.48 -15.32 -1.50
C PHE A 251 1.56 -14.11 -1.45
N MET A 252 1.30 -13.65 -0.22
CA MET A 252 0.39 -12.56 0.08
C MET A 252 0.88 -11.80 1.32
N PHE A 253 0.63 -10.50 1.38
CA PHE A 253 0.67 -9.69 2.61
C PHE A 253 -0.59 -8.81 2.69
N ILE A 254 -1.08 -8.54 3.89
CA ILE A 254 -2.21 -7.63 4.12
C ILE A 254 -1.67 -6.41 4.87
N PHE A 255 -1.90 -5.21 4.36
CA PHE A 255 -1.47 -3.96 4.98
C PHE A 255 -2.68 -3.08 5.32
N ASP A 256 -2.59 -2.31 6.39
CA ASP A 256 -3.51 -1.21 6.66
C ASP A 256 -3.53 -0.22 5.50
N ALA A 257 -4.69 -0.08 4.82
CA ALA A 257 -4.77 0.67 3.57
C ALA A 257 -4.27 2.11 3.75
N PRO A 258 -3.20 2.52 3.06
CA PRO A 258 -2.81 3.92 2.98
C PRO A 258 -3.86 4.73 2.24
N THR A 259 -3.80 6.04 2.41
CA THR A 259 -4.80 6.96 1.88
C THR A 259 -4.59 7.22 0.39
N VAL A 260 -3.34 7.36 -0.04
CA VAL A 260 -2.97 7.83 -1.38
C VAL A 260 -1.54 7.39 -1.74
N SER A 261 -1.20 7.27 -3.03
CA SER A 261 0.18 6.99 -3.48
C SER A 261 1.09 8.19 -3.19
N GLY A 262 2.37 7.94 -2.92
CA GLY A 262 3.37 8.99 -2.67
C GLY A 262 3.45 10.02 -3.80
N MET A 263 3.39 9.58 -5.07
CA MET A 263 3.40 10.50 -6.21
C MET A 263 2.15 11.39 -6.28
N ASP A 264 0.99 10.86 -5.93
CA ASP A 264 -0.26 11.63 -5.92
C ASP A 264 -0.29 12.59 -4.72
N PHE A 265 0.24 12.18 -3.56
CA PHE A 265 0.44 13.05 -2.40
C PHE A 265 1.40 14.20 -2.70
N LEU A 266 2.56 13.91 -3.29
CA LEU A 266 3.54 14.93 -3.66
C LEU A 266 2.97 15.92 -4.68
N ALA A 267 2.15 15.46 -5.63
CA ALA A 267 1.43 16.35 -6.54
C ALA A 267 0.42 17.25 -5.81
N LEU A 268 -0.38 16.71 -4.88
CA LEU A 268 -1.29 17.49 -4.03
C LEU A 268 -0.54 18.53 -3.18
N VAL A 269 0.58 18.14 -2.54
CA VAL A 269 1.47 19.04 -1.79
C VAL A 269 2.07 20.13 -2.70
N SER A 270 2.27 19.84 -3.98
CA SER A 270 2.75 20.81 -4.97
C SER A 270 1.62 21.73 -5.51
N GLY A 271 0.36 21.54 -5.10
CA GLY A 271 -0.79 22.35 -5.53
C GLY A 271 -1.65 21.75 -6.65
N ALA A 272 -1.49 20.47 -6.99
CA ALA A 272 -2.36 19.80 -7.97
C ALA A 272 -3.82 19.71 -7.49
N SER A 273 -4.77 19.84 -8.40
CA SER A 273 -6.19 19.64 -8.07
C SER A 273 -6.57 18.15 -8.10
N TYR A 274 -7.51 17.74 -7.24
CA TYR A 274 -8.03 16.36 -7.23
C TYR A 274 -8.60 15.95 -8.60
N ASP A 275 -9.38 16.83 -9.24
CA ASP A 275 -10.05 16.53 -10.51
C ASP A 275 -9.07 16.38 -11.69
N GLU A 276 -7.97 17.13 -11.69
CA GLU A 276 -6.88 16.99 -12.65
C GLU A 276 -6.13 15.65 -12.47
N LEU A 277 -5.78 15.29 -11.23
CA LEU A 277 -5.11 14.03 -10.93
C LEU A 277 -6.01 12.82 -11.24
N GLU A 278 -7.29 12.86 -10.86
CA GLU A 278 -8.27 11.83 -11.20
C GLU A 278 -8.43 11.65 -12.72
N SER A 279 -8.45 12.76 -13.47
CA SER A 279 -8.48 12.75 -14.94
C SER A 279 -7.21 12.12 -15.53
N ARG A 280 -6.02 12.48 -15.02
CA ARG A 280 -4.73 11.93 -15.47
C ARG A 280 -4.63 10.43 -15.21
N LEU A 281 -5.00 9.97 -14.02
CA LEU A 281 -5.01 8.55 -13.65
C LEU A 281 -6.04 7.75 -14.46
N SER A 282 -7.20 8.34 -14.75
CA SER A 282 -8.22 7.72 -15.61
C SER A 282 -7.71 7.51 -17.04
N GLY A 283 -7.00 8.49 -17.60
CA GLY A 283 -6.33 8.38 -18.89
C GLY A 283 -5.25 7.28 -18.92
N ARG A 284 -4.56 7.04 -17.80
CA ARG A 284 -3.59 5.93 -17.63
C ARG A 284 -4.22 4.58 -17.24
N GLN A 285 -5.55 4.51 -17.13
CA GLN A 285 -6.31 3.34 -16.67
C GLN A 285 -6.02 2.91 -15.22
N GLU A 286 -5.44 3.80 -14.41
CA GLU A 286 -5.07 3.58 -13.00
C GLU A 286 -6.27 3.77 -12.04
N SER A 287 -7.37 3.10 -12.38
CA SER A 287 -8.70 3.23 -11.74
C SER A 287 -8.70 3.07 -10.20
N GLY A 288 -7.79 2.27 -9.64
CA GLY A 288 -7.68 2.07 -8.20
C GLY A 288 -7.00 3.23 -7.46
N ARG A 289 -5.94 3.83 -8.01
CA ARG A 289 -5.38 5.11 -7.49
C ARG A 289 -6.40 6.24 -7.59
N ALA A 290 -7.10 6.33 -8.72
CA ALA A 290 -8.19 7.28 -8.91
C ALA A 290 -9.35 7.06 -7.91
N ARG A 291 -9.59 5.83 -7.44
CA ARG A 291 -10.53 5.58 -6.34
C ARG A 291 -9.99 6.09 -5.00
N CYS A 292 -8.71 5.89 -4.71
CA CYS A 292 -8.09 6.38 -3.47
C CYS A 292 -8.16 7.92 -3.37
N LEU A 293 -7.88 8.64 -4.46
CA LEU A 293 -8.07 10.10 -4.52
C LEU A 293 -9.53 10.52 -4.30
N ARG A 294 -10.50 9.85 -4.93
CA ARG A 294 -11.93 10.11 -4.69
C ARG A 294 -12.33 9.89 -3.23
N THR A 295 -11.87 8.81 -2.63
CA THR A 295 -12.12 8.52 -1.20
C THR A 295 -11.52 9.60 -0.30
N LEU A 296 -10.28 10.04 -0.57
CA LEU A 296 -9.67 11.16 0.15
C LEU A 296 -10.50 12.44 -0.03
N LYS A 297 -10.85 12.81 -1.27
CA LYS A 297 -11.68 13.98 -1.59
C LYS A 297 -13.03 13.97 -0.84
N GLN A 298 -13.68 12.80 -0.76
CA GLN A 298 -14.97 12.61 -0.06
C GLN A 298 -14.84 12.63 1.47
N SER A 299 -13.71 12.15 2.02
CA SER A 299 -13.43 12.14 3.46
C SER A 299 -13.05 13.52 4.03
N ARG A 300 -12.73 14.49 3.17
CA ARG A 300 -12.30 15.83 3.57
C ARG A 300 -13.48 16.64 4.17
N PRO A 301 -13.35 17.18 5.39
CA PRO A 301 -14.31 18.16 5.89
C PRO A 301 -14.21 19.44 5.05
N GLU A 302 -15.34 19.95 4.53
CA GLU A 302 -15.41 21.09 3.59
C GLU A 302 -14.66 22.36 4.01
N ARG A 303 -14.34 22.50 5.31
CA ARG A 303 -13.74 23.71 5.91
C ARG A 303 -12.27 23.56 6.30
N VAL A 304 -11.64 22.40 6.09
CA VAL A 304 -10.21 22.20 6.41
C VAL A 304 -9.37 22.59 5.18
N PRO A 305 -8.48 23.59 5.26
CA PRO A 305 -7.59 23.95 4.16
C PRO A 305 -6.53 22.86 3.91
N ALA A 306 -5.89 22.89 2.74
CA ALA A 306 -4.77 21.99 2.44
C ALA A 306 -3.44 22.51 3.03
N PHE A 307 -3.30 23.83 3.11
CA PHE A 307 -2.11 24.57 3.52
C PHE A 307 -2.44 25.64 4.58
N LEU A 308 -1.43 26.20 5.24
CA LEU A 308 -1.53 27.33 6.16
C LEU A 308 -1.40 28.68 5.45
N PHE A 309 -0.54 28.76 4.42
CA PHE A 309 -0.08 30.01 3.82
C PHE A 309 -0.35 30.08 2.31
N GLU A 310 -1.40 29.42 1.84
CA GLU A 310 -1.83 29.41 0.43
C GLU A 310 -2.03 30.84 -0.10
N GLY A 311 -1.27 31.23 -1.13
CA GLY A 311 -1.28 32.58 -1.70
C GLY A 311 -0.42 33.63 -0.97
N GLU A 312 0.36 33.25 0.04
CA GLU A 312 1.41 34.10 0.65
C GLU A 312 2.82 33.66 0.22
N ASP A 313 3.83 34.52 0.39
CA ASP A 313 5.25 34.17 0.15
C ASP A 313 5.70 32.91 0.91
N ARG A 314 5.07 32.66 2.07
CA ARG A 314 5.32 31.49 2.94
C ARG A 314 4.76 30.18 2.39
N HIS A 315 4.02 30.21 1.27
CA HIS A 315 3.59 29.00 0.58
C HIS A 315 4.78 28.18 0.07
N PHE A 316 5.83 28.83 -0.45
CA PHE A 316 7.04 28.14 -0.92
C PHE A 316 7.74 27.30 0.16
N PRO A 317 8.16 27.86 1.31
CA PRO A 317 8.79 27.07 2.35
C PRO A 317 7.82 26.06 2.98
N GLU A 318 6.50 26.28 2.91
CA GLU A 318 5.51 25.28 3.35
C GLU A 318 5.50 24.05 2.44
N VAL A 319 5.45 24.23 1.11
CA VAL A 319 5.55 23.12 0.15
C VAL A 319 6.89 22.39 0.30
N LEU A 320 7.99 23.14 0.45
CA LEU A 320 9.31 22.57 0.68
C LEU A 320 9.37 21.78 2.00
N TYR A 321 8.81 22.33 3.09
CA TYR A 321 8.76 21.65 4.39
C TYR A 321 8.03 20.31 4.30
N LEU A 322 6.86 20.26 3.67
CA LEU A 322 6.08 19.03 3.52
C LEU A 322 6.82 17.97 2.66
N LYS A 323 7.48 18.39 1.58
CA LYS A 323 8.31 17.49 0.75
C LYS A 323 9.54 16.98 1.50
N VAL A 324 10.23 17.84 2.27
CA VAL A 324 11.37 17.45 3.10
C VAL A 324 10.94 16.53 4.24
N CYS A 325 9.77 16.75 4.85
CA CYS A 325 9.18 15.81 5.83
C CYS A 325 8.94 14.43 5.22
N PHE A 326 8.32 14.36 4.03
CA PHE A 326 8.12 13.12 3.29
C PHE A 326 9.45 12.39 3.02
N LEU A 327 10.49 13.10 2.60
CA LEU A 327 11.82 12.53 2.39
C LEU A 327 12.48 12.09 3.70
N SER A 328 12.26 12.82 4.81
CA SER A 328 12.80 12.47 6.14
C SER A 328 12.19 11.22 6.75
N GLU A 329 10.94 10.87 6.40
CA GLU A 329 10.36 9.58 6.75
C GLU A 329 10.78 8.47 5.78
N LEU A 330 10.89 8.78 4.49
CA LEU A 330 11.17 7.79 3.44
C LEU A 330 12.61 7.27 3.48
N VAL A 331 13.60 8.15 3.57
CA VAL A 331 15.02 7.77 3.43
C VAL A 331 15.50 6.76 4.49
N PRO A 332 15.19 6.92 5.79
CA PRO A 332 15.58 5.94 6.82
C PRO A 332 15.06 4.52 6.55
N MET A 333 13.93 4.36 5.82
CA MET A 333 13.37 3.03 5.53
C MET A 333 14.26 2.19 4.60
N PHE A 334 15.10 2.83 3.79
CA PHE A 334 16.00 2.14 2.84
C PHE A 334 17.40 1.92 3.39
N PHE A 335 17.77 2.58 4.49
CA PHE A 335 19.11 2.49 5.08
C PHE A 335 19.48 1.09 5.61
N PRO A 336 18.61 0.35 6.33
CA PRO A 336 18.86 -1.04 6.70
C PRO A 336 19.08 -1.98 5.51
N GLU A 337 18.55 -1.63 4.34
CA GLU A 337 18.62 -2.42 3.12
C GLU A 337 19.79 -2.03 2.19
N LEU A 338 20.49 -0.90 2.42
CA LEU A 338 21.66 -0.47 1.62
C LEU A 338 22.71 -1.58 1.45
N ASN A 339 22.91 -2.40 2.49
CA ASN A 339 23.89 -3.50 2.51
C ASN A 339 23.30 -4.87 2.09
N ARG A 340 22.00 -4.93 1.79
CA ARG A 340 21.25 -6.17 1.45
C ARG A 340 20.82 -6.24 -0.01
N VAL A 341 20.70 -5.09 -0.67
CA VAL A 341 20.41 -4.92 -2.11
C VAL A 341 21.58 -5.46 -2.95
N THR A 342 21.65 -6.79 -3.10
CA THR A 342 22.58 -7.45 -4.03
C THR A 342 22.01 -7.47 -5.44
N PHE A 343 22.82 -7.11 -6.43
CA PHE A 343 22.39 -7.11 -7.83
C PHE A 343 21.99 -8.51 -8.33
N PRO A 344 20.91 -8.64 -9.15
CA PRO A 344 19.99 -7.59 -9.57
C PRO A 344 18.84 -7.40 -8.58
N ASP A 345 18.93 -6.35 -7.75
CA ASP A 345 17.80 -5.86 -6.94
C ASP A 345 17.40 -4.44 -7.36
N PRO A 346 16.34 -4.34 -8.19
CA PRO A 346 15.60 -3.12 -8.47
C PRO A 346 14.28 -3.04 -7.70
N GLY A 347 14.29 -3.31 -6.39
CA GLY A 347 13.22 -3.10 -5.41
C GLY A 347 12.70 -1.66 -5.27
N LEU A 348 13.01 -0.80 -6.25
CA LEU A 348 13.20 0.63 -6.10
C LEU A 348 12.39 1.37 -7.19
N SER A 349 11.10 1.58 -6.93
CA SER A 349 10.22 2.48 -7.71
C SER A 349 9.41 3.36 -6.75
N ILE A 350 9.29 4.65 -7.08
CA ILE A 350 8.53 5.62 -6.28
C ILE A 350 7.03 5.30 -6.22
N GLU A 351 6.53 4.46 -7.14
CA GLU A 351 5.16 3.94 -7.14
C GLU A 351 4.86 2.98 -5.97
N ARG A 352 5.90 2.43 -5.35
CA ARG A 352 5.83 1.55 -4.16
C ARG A 352 5.65 2.34 -2.86
N VAL A 353 5.82 3.67 -2.92
CA VAL A 353 5.68 4.57 -1.78
C VAL A 353 4.23 4.99 -1.62
N TRP A 354 3.73 4.90 -0.40
CA TRP A 354 2.36 5.20 -0.02
C TRP A 354 2.31 6.13 1.17
N VAL A 355 1.29 6.99 1.20
CA VAL A 355 1.07 7.96 2.26
C VAL A 355 -0.27 7.70 2.93
N ARG A 356 -0.24 7.56 4.24
CA ARG A 356 -1.43 7.59 5.10
C ARG A 356 -1.58 9.01 5.63
N ILE A 357 -2.70 9.65 5.32
CA ILE A 357 -3.07 10.93 5.93
C ILE A 357 -3.88 10.61 7.18
N GLY A 358 -3.47 11.16 8.32
CA GLY A 358 -4.08 10.88 9.61
C GLY A 358 -5.46 11.55 9.78
N ASP A 359 -6.29 10.95 10.63
CA ASP A 359 -7.60 11.49 10.99
C ASP A 359 -7.52 12.97 11.36
N GLN A 360 -8.44 13.77 10.84
CA GLN A 360 -8.54 15.21 11.12
C GLN A 360 -9.14 15.46 12.52
N LYS A 361 -8.37 15.09 13.55
CA LYS A 361 -8.65 15.33 14.99
C LYS A 361 -7.90 16.56 15.53
N GLY A 362 -6.98 17.12 14.76
CA GLY A 362 -6.18 18.30 15.12
C GLY A 362 -6.62 19.58 14.38
N LEU A 363 -5.88 20.67 14.62
CA LEU A 363 -6.11 21.98 13.99
C LEU A 363 -5.18 22.26 12.78
N LEU A 364 -4.32 21.29 12.42
CA LEU A 364 -3.40 21.42 11.28
C LEU A 364 -4.13 21.19 9.95
N PRO A 365 -3.65 21.73 8.83
CA PRO A 365 -4.22 21.45 7.50
C PRO A 365 -4.10 19.98 7.11
N LEU A 366 -4.91 19.57 6.13
CA LEU A 366 -5.06 18.17 5.74
C LEU A 366 -3.71 17.48 5.40
N LEU A 367 -2.79 18.17 4.72
CA LEU A 367 -1.54 17.60 4.23
C LEU A 367 -0.39 17.63 5.26
N TRP A 368 -0.61 18.18 6.46
CA TRP A 368 0.43 18.31 7.50
C TRP A 368 0.50 17.10 8.45
N ASN A 369 -0.53 16.26 8.49
CA ASN A 369 -0.58 15.08 9.36
C ASN A 369 -0.59 13.82 8.50
N PHE A 370 0.60 13.30 8.20
CA PHE A 370 0.76 12.10 7.39
C PHE A 370 1.85 11.18 7.94
N SER A 371 1.87 9.94 7.45
CA SER A 371 2.98 9.00 7.60
C SER A 371 3.27 8.31 6.27
N VAL A 372 4.54 8.20 5.91
CA VAL A 372 5.02 7.49 4.72
C VAL A 372 5.16 5.99 5.03
N SER A 373 5.01 5.15 4.01
CA SER A 373 5.25 3.70 4.09
C SER A 373 5.61 3.15 2.71
N VAL A 374 6.34 2.04 2.67
CA VAL A 374 6.58 1.27 1.44
C VAL A 374 5.72 0.01 1.48
N ILE A 375 5.02 -0.28 0.38
CA ILE A 375 4.28 -1.53 0.20
C ILE A 375 4.82 -2.22 -1.05
N ASP A 376 5.77 -3.14 -0.86
CA ASP A 376 6.17 -4.06 -1.92
C ASP A 376 6.93 -5.31 -1.45
N VAL A 377 7.24 -6.20 -2.38
CA VAL A 377 8.29 -7.21 -2.26
C VAL A 377 9.65 -6.53 -2.47
N ALA A 378 10.44 -6.38 -1.41
CA ALA A 378 11.85 -6.00 -1.52
C ALA A 378 12.60 -7.03 -2.39
N GLY A 379 13.58 -6.59 -3.20
CA GLY A 379 14.37 -7.51 -4.04
C GLY A 379 14.01 -7.58 -5.54
N SER A 380 13.05 -6.80 -6.06
CA SER A 380 12.31 -7.13 -7.30
C SER A 380 12.88 -6.58 -8.65
N PRO A 381 13.50 -7.40 -9.53
CA PRO A 381 13.88 -7.14 -10.95
C PRO A 381 13.06 -6.21 -11.88
N SER A 382 13.11 -4.87 -11.73
CA SER A 382 12.80 -3.90 -12.81
C SER A 382 14.01 -3.04 -13.24
N GLN A 383 14.63 -3.34 -14.37
CA GLN A 383 15.87 -2.68 -14.84
C GLN A 383 15.72 -1.16 -15.03
N ALA A 384 16.55 -0.38 -14.33
CA ALA A 384 16.93 0.97 -14.77
C ALA A 384 18.17 0.83 -15.68
N ALA A 385 18.02 1.08 -16.97
CA ALA A 385 19.08 0.92 -17.95
C ALA A 385 20.04 2.13 -17.96
N PHE A 386 20.87 2.30 -16.92
CA PHE A 386 21.78 3.45 -16.83
C PHE A 386 23.21 3.18 -16.33
N ILE A 387 24.11 3.94 -16.98
CA ILE A 387 25.55 4.14 -16.77
C ILE A 387 26.43 2.92 -17.09
N SER A 388 27.36 3.12 -18.04
CA SER A 388 28.38 2.16 -18.46
C SER A 388 29.34 1.78 -17.33
N ASP A 389 29.61 2.73 -16.44
CA ASP A 389 30.28 2.52 -15.15
C ASP A 389 29.23 2.34 -14.06
N THR A 390 29.20 1.16 -13.44
CA THR A 390 28.21 0.84 -12.41
C THR A 390 28.48 1.61 -11.11
N PRO A 391 27.50 2.33 -10.53
CA PRO A 391 27.67 3.03 -9.25
C PRO A 391 28.16 2.09 -8.14
N SER A 392 29.07 2.57 -7.28
CA SER A 392 29.55 1.85 -6.10
C SER A 392 28.44 1.55 -5.09
N SER A 393 27.37 2.36 -5.05
CA SER A 393 26.14 2.04 -4.32
C SER A 393 24.89 2.45 -5.10
N ARG A 394 24.23 1.48 -5.74
CA ARG A 394 23.00 1.71 -6.53
C ARG A 394 21.83 2.21 -5.67
N SER A 395 21.74 1.78 -4.42
CA SER A 395 20.67 2.16 -3.50
C SER A 395 20.75 3.65 -3.12
N LEU A 396 21.97 4.17 -2.88
CA LEU A 396 22.18 5.61 -2.69
C LEU A 396 21.88 6.42 -3.97
N PHE A 397 22.25 5.90 -5.14
CA PHE A 397 21.93 6.54 -6.43
C PHE A 397 20.41 6.67 -6.62
N TYR A 398 19.67 5.59 -6.34
CA TYR A 398 18.22 5.59 -6.41
C TYR A 398 17.57 6.53 -5.39
N LEU A 399 18.03 6.56 -4.13
CA LEU A 399 17.52 7.50 -3.15
C LEU A 399 17.72 8.96 -3.59
N GLY A 400 18.85 9.25 -4.25
CA GLY A 400 19.07 10.53 -4.93
C GLY A 400 18.04 10.79 -6.04
N LEU A 401 17.78 9.82 -6.93
CA LEU A 401 16.74 9.98 -7.97
C LEU A 401 15.34 10.20 -7.38
N VAL A 402 14.96 9.47 -6.33
CA VAL A 402 13.69 9.66 -5.60
C VAL A 402 13.60 11.06 -5.01
N TRP A 403 14.70 11.55 -4.44
CA TRP A 403 14.79 12.90 -3.88
C TRP A 403 14.52 13.97 -4.93
N PHE A 404 15.22 13.91 -6.07
CA PHE A 404 14.95 14.83 -7.19
C PHE A 404 13.53 14.67 -7.74
N CYS A 405 13.01 13.44 -7.88
CA CYS A 405 11.65 13.22 -8.35
C CYS A 405 10.59 13.80 -7.40
N ALA A 406 10.78 13.68 -6.08
CA ALA A 406 9.86 14.20 -5.09
C ALA A 406 9.82 15.74 -5.07
N LEU A 407 10.98 16.37 -5.29
CA LEU A 407 11.08 17.83 -5.37
C LEU A 407 10.56 18.38 -6.71
N LEU A 408 10.91 17.76 -7.84
CA LEU A 408 10.84 18.37 -9.18
C LEU A 408 9.81 17.79 -10.16
N VAL A 409 9.12 16.68 -9.85
CA VAL A 409 8.07 16.16 -10.74
C VAL A 409 6.80 17.01 -10.61
N ASN A 410 6.35 17.56 -11.74
CA ASN A 410 5.19 18.44 -11.82
C ASN A 410 4.41 18.20 -13.14
N LYS A 411 3.53 19.12 -13.54
CA LYS A 411 2.71 18.94 -14.77
C LYS A 411 3.49 19.09 -16.08
N ARG A 412 4.69 19.68 -16.03
CA ARG A 412 5.58 19.92 -17.19
C ARG A 412 6.73 18.91 -17.25
N GLN A 413 7.27 18.59 -16.09
CA GLN A 413 8.45 17.76 -15.93
C GLN A 413 8.03 16.42 -15.31
N GLU A 414 7.94 15.36 -16.12
CA GLU A 414 7.70 14.01 -15.59
C GLU A 414 9.02 13.36 -15.12
N ILE A 415 8.92 12.15 -14.54
CA ILE A 415 10.06 11.39 -13.99
C ILE A 415 11.19 11.22 -15.00
N ALA A 416 10.87 11.00 -16.28
CA ALA A 416 11.88 10.83 -17.34
C ALA A 416 12.74 12.09 -17.50
N GLN A 417 12.12 13.27 -17.58
CA GLN A 417 12.81 14.55 -17.75
C GLN A 417 13.67 14.88 -16.51
N VAL A 418 13.18 14.63 -15.29
CA VAL A 418 13.99 14.78 -14.06
C VAL A 418 15.21 13.87 -14.09
N CYS A 419 15.02 12.59 -14.42
CA CYS A 419 16.12 11.62 -14.51
C CYS A 419 17.14 11.96 -15.61
N ASP A 420 16.69 12.51 -16.74
CA ASP A 420 17.55 12.96 -17.84
C ASP A 420 18.37 14.19 -17.45
N ALA A 421 17.76 15.17 -16.78
CA ALA A 421 18.47 16.35 -16.25
C ALA A 421 19.51 15.96 -15.19
N VAL A 422 19.16 15.08 -14.24
CA VAL A 422 20.10 14.55 -13.24
C VAL A 422 21.24 13.76 -13.91
N ARG A 423 20.98 13.02 -15.00
CA ARG A 423 22.03 12.32 -15.75
C ARG A 423 23.00 13.28 -16.43
N ALA A 424 22.51 14.38 -17.02
CA ALA A 424 23.37 15.41 -17.60
C ALA A 424 24.30 16.04 -16.54
N LEU A 425 23.84 16.22 -15.30
CA LEU A 425 24.70 16.64 -14.18
C LEU A 425 25.75 15.59 -13.81
N VAL A 426 25.40 14.29 -13.82
CA VAL A 426 26.35 13.19 -13.56
C VAL A 426 27.44 13.13 -14.63
N GLU A 427 27.06 13.22 -15.90
CA GLU A 427 27.99 13.26 -17.04
C GLU A 427 28.89 14.51 -16.98
N ALA A 428 28.36 15.67 -16.61
CA ALA A 428 29.15 16.90 -16.42
C ALA A 428 30.15 16.81 -15.24
N GLU A 429 29.75 16.19 -14.13
CA GLU A 429 30.60 16.00 -12.94
C GLU A 429 31.75 15.02 -13.19
N GLN A 430 31.53 13.96 -13.99
CA GLN A 430 32.58 13.01 -14.40
C GLN A 430 33.68 13.67 -15.25
N ASN A 431 33.36 14.76 -15.94
CA ASN A 431 34.31 15.53 -16.77
C ASN A 431 35.02 16.68 -16.00
N ARG A 432 34.82 16.82 -14.68
CA ARG A 432 35.41 17.88 -13.87
C ARG A 432 36.53 17.38 -12.95
N ASP A 433 37.76 17.80 -13.26
CA ASP A 433 38.89 17.76 -12.32
C ASP A 433 38.74 18.86 -11.26
N GLY A 434 38.43 18.48 -10.02
CA GLY A 434 38.44 19.37 -8.85
C GLY A 434 37.06 19.66 -8.26
N GLY A 435 36.97 19.58 -6.93
CA GLY A 435 35.70 19.55 -6.22
C GLY A 435 35.07 20.90 -5.91
N LEU A 436 33.74 20.92 -5.91
CA LEU A 436 32.90 21.83 -5.13
C LEU A 436 31.87 21.01 -4.35
N GLU A 437 31.60 21.35 -3.09
CA GLU A 437 30.55 20.69 -2.30
C GLU A 437 29.14 21.10 -2.74
N ALA A 438 29.00 22.30 -3.32
CA ALA A 438 27.75 22.84 -3.83
C ALA A 438 27.08 21.97 -4.92
N PHE A 439 25.77 22.14 -5.06
CA PHE A 439 24.96 21.53 -6.12
C PHE A 439 25.31 22.15 -7.50
N PRO A 440 25.70 21.35 -8.51
CA PRO A 440 26.19 21.88 -9.78
C PRO A 440 25.09 22.40 -10.71
N GLY A 441 23.83 22.00 -10.51
CA GLY A 441 22.70 22.36 -11.37
C GLY A 441 21.98 23.66 -11.01
N ARG A 442 22.57 24.56 -10.19
CA ARG A 442 21.89 25.79 -9.72
C ARG A 442 21.40 26.67 -10.87
N ASP A 443 22.17 26.76 -11.95
CA ASP A 443 21.87 27.63 -13.09
C ASP A 443 21.00 26.95 -14.18
N ASP A 444 20.64 25.67 -14.00
CA ASP A 444 19.83 24.91 -14.95
C ASP A 444 18.32 25.08 -14.63
N PRO A 445 17.50 25.56 -15.59
CA PRO A 445 16.05 25.75 -15.40
C PRO A 445 15.30 24.53 -14.86
N ALA A 446 15.74 23.29 -15.17
CA ALA A 446 15.11 22.05 -14.70
C ALA A 446 15.14 21.88 -13.18
N PHE A 447 16.01 22.63 -12.49
CA PHE A 447 16.20 22.64 -11.05
C PHE A 447 15.79 23.98 -10.40
N SER A 448 15.09 24.85 -11.14
CA SER A 448 14.66 26.15 -10.60
C SER A 448 13.67 25.99 -9.43
N PRO A 449 13.64 26.92 -8.46
CA PRO A 449 12.68 26.85 -7.35
C PRO A 449 11.21 26.73 -7.80
N LYS A 450 10.86 27.26 -8.98
CA LYS A 450 9.47 27.24 -9.48
C LYS A 450 9.00 25.82 -9.84
N GLU A 451 9.92 24.89 -10.12
CA GLU A 451 9.60 23.49 -10.41
C GLU A 451 9.09 22.71 -9.19
N ILE A 452 9.18 23.27 -7.97
CA ILE A 452 8.59 22.66 -6.77
C ILE A 452 7.05 22.60 -6.83
N PHE A 453 6.41 23.51 -7.58
CA PHE A 453 4.96 23.56 -7.73
C PHE A 453 4.48 22.66 -8.85
N TRP A 454 3.24 22.21 -8.73
CA TRP A 454 2.57 21.41 -9.74
C TRP A 454 2.45 22.18 -11.06
N ASP A 455 2.21 23.49 -10.96
CA ASP A 455 2.24 24.44 -12.05
C ASP A 455 3.27 25.55 -11.80
N PRO A 456 4.47 25.44 -12.41
CA PRO A 456 5.53 26.43 -12.23
C PRO A 456 5.17 27.87 -12.65
N ASP A 457 4.15 28.06 -13.51
CA ASP A 457 3.71 29.39 -13.95
C ASP A 457 2.74 30.07 -12.98
N THR A 458 2.03 29.31 -12.13
CA THR A 458 0.96 29.84 -11.28
C THR A 458 1.24 29.70 -9.78
N GLY A 459 2.21 28.88 -9.38
CA GLY A 459 2.57 28.65 -7.96
C GLY A 459 3.07 29.88 -7.21
N ILE A 460 3.81 30.79 -7.86
CA ILE A 460 4.27 32.07 -7.28
C ILE A 460 4.22 33.19 -8.32
N GLN A 461 3.62 34.33 -7.95
CA GLN A 461 3.67 35.57 -8.74
C GLN A 461 4.91 36.40 -8.37
N GLY A 462 6.09 35.98 -8.84
CA GLY A 462 7.35 36.67 -8.57
C GLY A 462 8.55 35.73 -8.56
N ASP A 463 9.64 36.21 -7.95
CA ASP A 463 10.82 35.40 -7.67
C ASP A 463 10.82 34.99 -6.20
N VAL A 464 11.44 33.83 -5.92
CA VAL A 464 11.53 33.28 -4.57
C VAL A 464 12.51 34.13 -3.75
N PRO A 465 12.17 34.56 -2.52
CA PRO A 465 13.10 35.26 -1.63
C PRO A 465 14.45 34.53 -1.49
N GLU A 466 15.56 35.28 -1.47
CA GLU A 466 16.93 34.75 -1.41
C GLU A 466 17.14 33.78 -0.22
N GLU A 467 16.49 34.06 0.92
CA GLU A 467 16.46 33.20 2.10
C GLU A 467 15.90 31.79 1.78
N PHE A 468 14.85 31.71 0.97
CA PHE A 468 14.24 30.44 0.57
C PHE A 468 14.95 29.80 -0.63
N GLU A 469 15.57 30.59 -1.51
CA GLU A 469 16.45 30.06 -2.57
C GLU A 469 17.66 29.33 -1.95
N SER A 470 18.23 29.84 -0.86
CA SER A 470 19.33 29.17 -0.15
C SER A 470 18.91 27.78 0.37
N LEU A 471 17.75 27.69 1.04
CA LEU A 471 17.17 26.44 1.52
C LEU A 471 16.84 25.47 0.38
N TRP A 472 16.41 25.96 -0.78
CA TRP A 472 16.18 25.15 -1.98
C TRP A 472 17.47 24.54 -2.52
N VAL A 473 18.53 25.36 -2.70
CA VAL A 473 19.83 24.89 -3.19
C VAL A 473 20.44 23.86 -2.22
N GLU A 474 20.30 24.06 -0.91
CA GLU A 474 20.71 23.08 0.09
C GLU A 474 19.89 21.78 0.01
N SER A 475 18.58 21.88 -0.22
CA SER A 475 17.71 20.71 -0.41
C SER A 475 18.12 19.87 -1.62
N LEU A 476 18.45 20.50 -2.75
CA LEU A 476 19.01 19.82 -3.92
C LEU A 476 20.43 19.28 -3.65
N GLY A 477 21.22 19.99 -2.85
CA GLY A 477 22.54 19.58 -2.38
C GLY A 477 22.54 18.25 -1.62
N LEU A 478 21.57 18.01 -0.73
CA LEU A 478 21.42 16.72 -0.05
C LEU A 478 21.04 15.59 -1.02
N GLY A 479 20.09 15.81 -1.94
CA GLY A 479 19.77 14.82 -2.97
C GLY A 479 20.98 14.47 -3.85
N TRP A 480 21.82 15.47 -4.14
CA TRP A 480 23.07 15.29 -4.87
C TRP A 480 24.18 14.60 -4.07
N SER A 481 24.23 14.75 -2.75
CA SER A 481 25.25 14.09 -1.92
C SER A 481 25.08 12.56 -1.93
N LEU A 482 23.84 12.07 -1.97
CA LEU A 482 23.50 10.66 -2.19
C LEU A 482 24.02 10.13 -3.53
N ILE A 483 23.77 10.85 -4.63
CA ILE A 483 24.25 10.50 -5.98
C ILE A 483 25.78 10.52 -6.03
N ARG A 484 26.41 11.52 -5.40
CA ARG A 484 27.86 11.65 -5.36
C ARG A 484 28.53 10.52 -4.58
N ALA A 485 27.99 10.14 -3.42
CA ALA A 485 28.45 9.01 -2.62
C ALA A 485 28.26 7.67 -3.37
N ALA A 486 27.17 7.55 -4.12
CA ALA A 486 26.92 6.39 -4.98
C ALA A 486 27.92 6.23 -6.12
N LEU A 487 28.52 7.31 -6.62
CA LEU A 487 29.44 7.28 -7.76
C LEU A 487 30.92 7.27 -7.35
N LYS A 488 31.29 8.01 -6.30
CA LYS A 488 32.70 8.23 -5.90
C LYS A 488 33.17 7.35 -4.75
N GLY A 489 32.34 6.41 -4.27
CA GLY A 489 32.63 5.58 -3.10
C GLY A 489 32.20 6.23 -1.78
N ALA A 490 31.94 5.39 -0.77
CA ALA A 490 31.39 5.83 0.52
C ALA A 490 32.44 6.37 1.52
N ASP A 491 33.73 6.43 1.17
CA ASP A 491 34.85 6.73 2.07
C ASP A 491 34.75 8.08 2.82
N LYS A 492 33.87 8.99 2.38
CA LYS A 492 33.56 10.27 3.04
C LYS A 492 32.08 10.45 3.38
N TRP A 493 31.20 9.51 3.04
CA TRP A 493 29.77 9.61 3.27
C TRP A 493 29.37 8.78 4.50
N SER A 494 28.49 9.34 5.33
CA SER A 494 28.03 8.71 6.56
C SER A 494 26.53 8.87 6.69
N GLU A 495 25.84 7.76 6.96
CA GLU A 495 24.39 7.70 7.17
C GLU A 495 23.95 8.66 8.28
N ASN A 496 24.63 8.61 9.42
CA ASN A 496 24.33 9.46 10.58
C ASN A 496 24.56 10.96 10.28
N THR A 497 25.58 11.28 9.47
CA THR A 497 25.83 12.67 9.05
C THR A 497 24.70 13.15 8.14
N PHE A 498 24.32 12.33 7.15
CA PHE A 498 23.24 12.65 6.23
C PHE A 498 21.89 12.85 6.95
N LEU A 499 21.56 11.97 7.90
CA LEU A 499 20.34 12.12 8.72
C LEU A 499 20.36 13.42 9.54
N SER A 500 21.48 13.73 10.19
CA SER A 500 21.64 14.98 10.96
C SER A 500 21.51 16.23 10.08
N GLU A 501 22.09 16.22 8.88
CA GLU A 501 21.95 17.31 7.90
C GLU A 501 20.50 17.46 7.39
N LEU A 502 19.80 16.35 7.15
CA LEU A 502 18.38 16.34 6.76
C LEU A 502 17.48 16.86 7.88
N GLU A 503 17.69 16.47 9.14
CA GLU A 503 16.95 17.03 10.27
C GLU A 503 17.22 18.53 10.44
N SER A 504 18.49 18.96 10.33
CA SER A 504 18.89 20.37 10.37
C SER A 504 18.28 21.19 9.22
N LEU A 505 18.19 20.64 8.01
CA LEU A 505 17.49 21.26 6.89
C LEU A 505 15.99 21.37 7.18
N ARG A 506 15.34 20.27 7.60
CA ARG A 506 13.91 20.23 7.93
C ARG A 506 13.54 21.30 8.96
N ASP A 507 14.33 21.44 10.01
CA ASP A 507 14.07 22.41 11.08
C ASP A 507 14.33 23.86 10.65
N ARG A 508 15.29 24.11 9.74
CA ARG A 508 15.51 25.44 9.15
C ARG A 508 14.42 25.83 8.14
N VAL A 509 13.97 24.90 7.30
CA VAL A 509 12.81 25.14 6.42
C VAL A 509 11.56 25.41 7.26
N LYS A 510 11.31 24.62 8.32
CA LYS A 510 10.24 24.86 9.29
C LYS A 510 10.35 26.24 9.95
N ALA A 511 11.55 26.67 10.31
CA ALA A 511 11.78 28.01 10.83
C ALA A 511 11.40 29.07 9.79
N GLY A 512 11.77 28.91 8.50
CA GLY A 512 11.35 29.79 7.41
C GLY A 512 9.82 29.87 7.21
N VAL A 513 9.09 28.76 7.44
CA VAL A 513 7.61 28.75 7.41
C VAL A 513 6.99 29.60 8.52
N PHE A 514 7.52 29.53 9.74
CA PHE A 514 6.91 30.13 10.93
C PHE A 514 7.58 31.41 11.45
N GLN A 515 8.73 31.80 10.92
CA GLN A 515 9.37 33.06 11.29
C GLN A 515 8.48 34.24 10.90
N PRO A 516 8.30 35.23 11.79
CA PRO A 516 7.56 36.43 11.46
C PRO A 516 8.39 37.22 10.45
N GLN A 517 7.94 37.26 9.19
CA GLN A 517 8.51 38.14 8.18
C GLN A 517 8.64 39.54 8.77
N SER A 518 9.87 40.08 8.75
CA SER A 518 10.15 41.45 9.17
C SER A 518 9.60 42.43 8.15
N LYS A 519 8.27 42.61 8.14
CA LYS A 519 7.65 43.73 7.42
C LYS A 519 8.35 45.00 7.87
N GLY A 520 8.84 45.76 6.88
CA GLY A 520 9.49 47.05 7.09
C GLY A 520 8.66 47.98 7.96
N PRO A 521 9.27 49.05 8.50
CA PRO A 521 8.81 49.76 9.69
C PRO A 521 7.30 49.96 9.67
N VAL A 522 6.61 49.21 10.53
CA VAL A 522 5.15 49.23 10.65
C VAL A 522 4.71 50.68 10.73
N ASP A 523 3.95 51.13 9.71
CA ASP A 523 3.33 52.45 9.67
C ASP A 523 2.74 52.70 11.04
N THR A 524 3.24 53.71 11.74
CA THR A 524 3.05 53.86 13.19
C THR A 524 1.57 53.99 13.51
N VAL A 525 0.93 52.85 13.81
CA VAL A 525 -0.46 52.76 14.23
C VAL A 525 -0.60 53.69 15.42
N ASP A 526 -1.45 54.72 15.25
CA ASP A 526 -1.52 55.87 16.14
C ASP A 526 -1.37 55.43 17.59
N GLY A 527 -0.23 55.80 18.20
CA GLY A 527 0.16 55.34 19.52
C GLY A 527 -0.85 55.72 20.61
N ARG A 528 -1.86 56.54 20.31
CA ARG A 528 -3.05 56.74 21.14
C ARG A 528 -3.89 55.45 21.27
N ALA A 529 -4.22 54.77 20.18
CA ALA A 529 -5.09 53.56 20.20
C ALA A 529 -4.46 52.42 21.00
N ASN A 530 -3.16 52.13 20.78
CA ASN A 530 -2.44 51.11 21.55
C ASN A 530 -2.29 51.48 23.04
N ARG A 531 -2.26 52.77 23.40
CA ARG A 531 -2.29 53.21 24.81
C ARG A 531 -3.67 53.04 25.45
N GLU A 532 -4.75 53.18 24.70
CA GLU A 532 -6.11 52.92 25.21
C GLU A 532 -6.37 51.42 25.38
N ILE A 533 -6.00 50.59 24.40
CA ILE A 533 -6.07 49.11 24.52
C ILE A 533 -5.24 48.64 25.73
N ARG A 534 -4.02 49.17 25.91
CA ARG A 534 -3.17 48.84 27.06
C ARG A 534 -3.82 49.23 28.39
N LYS A 535 -4.42 50.42 28.50
CA LYS A 535 -5.19 50.83 29.70
C LYS A 535 -6.40 49.93 29.96
N ILE A 536 -7.10 49.49 28.93
CA ILE A 536 -8.24 48.56 29.06
C ILE A 536 -7.75 47.21 29.60
N LEU A 537 -6.66 46.66 29.06
CA LEU A 537 -6.08 45.39 29.51
C LEU A 537 -5.50 45.48 30.92
N GLU A 538 -4.82 46.57 31.27
CA GLU A 538 -4.33 46.84 32.63
C GLU A 538 -5.50 46.97 33.62
N GLY A 539 -6.59 47.66 33.25
CA GLY A 539 -7.81 47.76 34.04
C GLY A 539 -8.55 46.42 34.23
N ILE A 540 -8.58 45.56 33.21
CA ILE A 540 -9.09 44.18 33.33
C ILE A 540 -8.21 43.38 34.30
N ARG A 541 -6.88 43.46 34.17
CA ARG A 541 -5.92 42.75 35.04
C ARG A 541 -6.07 43.17 36.50
N GLU A 542 -6.19 44.46 36.79
CA GLU A 542 -6.44 44.95 38.15
C GLU A 542 -7.79 44.50 38.69
N LYS A 543 -8.86 44.55 37.88
CA LYS A 543 -10.20 44.12 38.30
C LYS A 543 -10.20 42.64 38.69
N TRP A 544 -9.48 41.80 37.94
CA TRP A 544 -9.34 40.37 38.21
C TRP A 544 -8.39 40.08 39.39
N GLY A 545 -7.39 40.93 39.64
CA GLY A 545 -6.57 40.89 40.85
C GLY A 545 -7.40 41.17 42.10
N ARG A 546 -8.10 42.32 42.12
CA ARG A 546 -8.95 42.73 43.25
C ARG A 546 -10.04 41.69 43.57
N MET A 547 -10.67 41.08 42.56
CA MET A 547 -11.62 39.98 42.78
C MET A 547 -10.98 38.77 43.47
N ARG A 548 -9.75 38.41 43.08
CA ARG A 548 -8.99 37.29 43.66
C ARG A 548 -8.57 37.55 45.12
N ASP A 549 -8.21 38.80 45.43
CA ASP A 549 -7.82 39.21 46.78
C ASP A 549 -9.05 39.34 47.72
N SER A 550 -10.17 39.88 47.23
CA SER A 550 -11.45 39.87 47.96
C SER A 550 -11.98 38.45 48.21
N GLN A 551 -11.66 37.49 47.35
CA GLN A 551 -12.04 36.09 47.54
C GLN A 551 -11.14 35.37 48.56
N LYS A 552 -9.90 35.82 48.77
CA LYS A 552 -9.02 35.34 49.85
C LYS A 552 -9.40 35.89 51.22
N GLN A 553 -9.78 37.17 51.32
CA GLN A 553 -10.15 37.79 52.60
C GLN A 553 -11.44 37.26 53.23
N ASN A 554 -12.26 36.47 52.50
CA ASN A 554 -13.45 35.80 53.03
C ASN A 554 -13.20 34.36 53.52
N LEU A 555 -11.95 33.87 53.52
CA LEU A 555 -11.61 32.49 53.88
C LEU A 555 -10.81 32.34 55.18
N GLU A 556 -10.40 33.43 55.83
CA GLU A 556 -9.57 33.41 57.04
C GLU A 556 -10.08 34.37 58.14
N GLU A 557 -11.10 33.96 58.90
CA GLU A 557 -11.18 34.21 60.35
C GLU A 557 -11.86 33.02 61.07
N PRO A 558 -11.52 32.73 62.35
CA PRO A 558 -11.32 31.36 62.77
C PRO A 558 -12.30 30.82 63.82
N SER A 559 -12.49 29.50 63.81
CA SER A 559 -13.02 28.77 64.98
C SER A 559 -11.91 28.45 65.96
N VAL A 560 -12.11 28.81 67.24
CA VAL A 560 -11.42 28.20 68.38
C VAL A 560 -12.46 27.81 69.41
N LEU A 561 -12.67 26.50 69.61
CA LEU A 561 -12.58 25.85 70.94
C LEU A 561 -12.84 24.34 70.83
N SER A 562 -12.18 23.61 71.73
CA SER A 562 -11.99 22.15 71.69
C SER A 562 -13.16 21.36 72.28
N ALA A 563 -13.37 20.12 71.80
CA ALA A 563 -13.96 19.05 72.60
C ALA A 563 -13.48 17.66 72.17
N SER A 564 -13.54 16.72 73.11
CA SER A 564 -12.93 15.38 73.10
C SER A 564 -13.77 14.26 72.48
N THR A 565 -13.07 13.26 71.94
CA THR A 565 -13.31 11.80 72.12
C THR A 565 -14.73 11.28 72.38
N GLY A 566 -15.27 10.48 71.47
CA GLY A 566 -16.35 9.53 71.79
C GLY A 566 -17.09 8.88 70.63
N GLN A 567 -16.97 7.55 70.52
CA GLN A 567 -17.95 6.58 69.96
C GLN A 567 -18.36 6.66 68.46
N GLY A 568 -18.40 5.49 67.80
CA GLY A 568 -19.24 5.25 66.60
C GLY A 568 -20.68 4.87 66.98
N PRO A 569 -21.51 4.25 66.10
CA PRO A 569 -21.18 3.62 64.82
C PRO A 569 -22.19 3.90 63.66
N SER A 570 -22.04 3.14 62.56
CA SER A 570 -23.09 2.68 61.62
C SER A 570 -23.77 3.63 60.62
N ALA A 571 -23.46 3.35 59.34
CA ALA A 571 -24.38 2.83 58.31
C ALA A 571 -25.23 3.76 57.39
N SER A 572 -25.35 3.24 56.16
CA SER A 572 -26.34 3.49 55.11
C SER A 572 -26.25 4.74 54.22
N ASP A 573 -25.97 4.44 52.94
CA ASP A 573 -26.70 4.86 51.73
C ASP A 573 -26.90 6.36 51.44
N VAL A 574 -26.46 6.78 50.24
CA VAL A 574 -27.37 7.05 49.11
C VAL A 574 -26.59 7.45 47.84
N VAL A 575 -26.80 6.64 46.79
CA VAL A 575 -26.93 6.96 45.35
C VAL A 575 -26.10 8.09 44.72
N SER A 576 -25.25 7.66 43.80
CA SER A 576 -24.78 8.30 42.57
C SER A 576 -25.52 9.55 42.05
N ARG A 577 -24.73 10.58 41.70
CA ARG A 577 -24.70 11.11 40.31
C ARG A 577 -23.36 11.79 40.05
N GLY A 578 -22.83 11.60 38.84
CA GLY A 578 -21.44 11.93 38.53
C GLY A 578 -21.21 13.41 38.25
N ASP A 579 -19.92 13.73 38.16
CA ASP A 579 -19.45 14.90 37.42
C ASP A 579 -18.17 14.50 36.65
N GLY A 580 -17.83 15.25 35.61
CA GLY A 580 -16.86 14.83 34.59
C GLY A 580 -15.40 14.77 35.06
N ASP A 581 -14.64 13.85 34.47
CA ASP A 581 -13.18 13.78 34.59
C ASP A 581 -12.54 15.03 33.98
N VAL A 582 -12.33 16.07 34.80
CA VAL A 582 -11.50 17.22 34.43
C VAL A 582 -10.04 16.81 34.53
N GLN A 583 -9.49 16.27 33.45
CA GLN A 583 -8.06 16.02 33.34
C GLN A 583 -7.29 17.34 33.54
N ARG A 584 -6.56 17.44 34.65
CA ARG A 584 -5.71 18.59 34.96
C ARG A 584 -4.42 18.51 34.16
N THR A 585 -4.35 19.27 33.07
CA THR A 585 -3.08 19.56 32.39
C THR A 585 -2.18 20.38 33.32
N VAL A 586 -1.11 19.76 33.84
CA VAL A 586 -0.07 20.47 34.59
C VAL A 586 0.92 21.07 33.60
N VAL A 587 0.91 22.40 33.48
CA VAL A 587 1.92 23.14 32.73
C VAL A 587 3.13 23.35 33.63
N LEU A 588 4.23 22.66 33.36
CA LEU A 588 5.51 22.89 34.03
C LEU A 588 6.24 24.04 33.33
N SER A 589 6.60 25.09 34.07
CA SER A 589 7.49 26.16 33.60
C SER A 589 8.96 25.76 33.77
N PRO A 590 9.91 26.26 32.94
CA PRO A 590 11.24 25.65 32.80
C PRO A 590 12.26 25.98 33.90
N ASP A 591 11.94 26.87 34.84
CA ASP A 591 12.89 27.42 35.81
C ASP A 591 12.83 26.67 37.15
N GLY A 592 13.61 25.59 37.30
CA GLY A 592 13.54 24.78 38.52
C GLY A 592 14.58 23.68 38.76
N PHE A 593 15.67 23.56 38.00
CA PHE A 593 16.73 22.57 38.27
C PHE A 593 18.14 23.08 38.04
N ALA A 594 18.66 23.81 39.03
CA ALA A 594 20.09 23.99 39.24
C ALA A 594 20.38 23.93 40.75
N GLN A 595 21.30 23.04 41.15
CA GLN A 595 21.62 22.69 42.56
C GLN A 595 20.44 21.95 43.23
N ASP A 596 20.59 20.75 43.81
CA ASP A 596 21.72 20.20 44.55
C ASP A 596 21.66 18.65 44.57
N SER A 597 22.74 17.98 45.01
CA SER A 597 22.89 16.56 45.43
C SER A 597 24.09 15.85 44.79
N ARG A 598 25.29 16.10 45.32
CA ARG A 598 26.35 15.07 45.35
C ARG A 598 26.06 14.09 46.49
N SER A 599 26.09 12.78 46.22
CA SER A 599 26.26 11.72 47.23
C SER A 599 26.64 10.40 46.57
N ASP A 600 27.62 9.69 47.13
CA ASP A 600 28.26 8.51 46.56
C ASP A 600 27.40 7.22 46.60
N VAL A 601 27.48 6.40 45.53
CA VAL A 601 27.48 4.93 45.66
C VAL A 601 28.56 4.36 44.74
N ARG A 602 29.33 3.40 45.25
CA ARG A 602 30.51 2.80 44.60
C ARG A 602 30.13 1.72 43.59
N MET A 603 30.82 1.69 42.45
CA MET A 603 30.94 0.50 41.61
C MET A 603 31.97 -0.47 42.21
N ALA A 604 31.81 -1.77 41.96
CA ALA A 604 32.78 -2.80 42.32
C ALA A 604 33.66 -3.17 41.11
N ASP A 605 34.95 -3.39 41.37
CA ASP A 605 35.94 -3.82 40.37
C ASP A 605 35.64 -5.21 39.79
N PRO A 606 36.22 -5.54 38.63
CA PRO A 606 37.27 -6.56 38.69
C PRO A 606 38.59 -6.16 38.00
N LEU A 607 39.68 -6.67 38.56
CA LEU A 607 41.08 -6.56 38.16
C LEU A 607 41.64 -8.00 37.96
N PRO A 608 42.86 -8.21 37.37
CA PRO A 608 43.35 -7.73 36.07
C PRO A 608 44.23 -8.78 35.31
N LEU A 609 44.99 -8.34 34.28
CA LEU A 609 46.19 -8.98 33.64
C LEU A 609 45.90 -10.13 32.64
N THR A 610 46.68 -10.37 31.55
CA THR A 610 48.02 -9.88 31.13
C THR A 610 48.28 -10.12 29.63
N GLY A 611 49.03 -9.22 28.95
CA GLY A 611 49.89 -9.50 27.77
C GLY A 611 49.22 -9.93 26.45
N SER A 612 49.81 -9.75 25.26
CA SER A 612 51.08 -9.11 24.87
C SER A 612 51.02 -8.69 23.38
N ASP A 613 52.00 -7.92 22.91
CA ASP A 613 52.19 -7.56 21.49
C ASP A 613 52.26 -8.79 20.56
N GLU A 614 51.82 -8.65 19.30
CA GLU A 614 52.69 -8.70 18.11
C GLU A 614 51.89 -8.59 16.78
N THR A 615 52.47 -7.86 15.83
CA THR A 615 52.17 -7.84 14.38
C THR A 615 53.49 -8.10 13.64
N PRO A 616 53.53 -8.41 12.32
CA PRO A 616 52.52 -8.96 11.40
C PRO A 616 53.07 -10.23 10.69
N SER A 617 52.41 -10.76 9.64
CA SER A 617 53.06 -11.19 8.36
C SER A 617 52.10 -11.79 7.33
N GLU A 618 52.61 -11.90 6.11
CA GLU A 618 51.93 -12.18 4.83
C GLU A 618 51.75 -13.68 4.51
N ASP A 619 51.19 -13.91 3.31
CA ASP A 619 51.43 -15.02 2.38
C ASP A 619 50.53 -16.28 2.33
N LEU A 620 49.76 -16.28 1.25
CA LEU A 620 49.73 -17.28 0.16
C LEU A 620 49.12 -18.70 0.34
N ALA A 621 48.14 -18.91 -0.55
CA ALA A 621 47.95 -20.08 -1.42
C ALA A 621 47.17 -21.32 -0.91
N ARG A 622 46.37 -21.85 -1.86
CA ARG A 622 46.08 -23.25 -2.23
C ARG A 622 46.59 -24.35 -1.27
N ASP A 623 45.83 -25.42 -0.99
CA ASP A 623 45.27 -26.29 -2.03
C ASP A 623 44.17 -27.28 -1.52
N ASP A 624 43.65 -28.09 -2.45
CA ASP A 624 42.69 -29.21 -2.32
C ASP A 624 42.73 -30.10 -1.05
N GLY A 625 41.61 -30.75 -0.69
CA GLY A 625 41.65 -31.75 0.39
C GLY A 625 40.39 -32.51 0.84
N ASN A 626 39.50 -32.92 -0.06
CA ASN A 626 38.44 -33.95 0.12
C ASN A 626 38.72 -35.02 1.21
N THR A 627 37.77 -35.33 2.12
CA THR A 627 37.64 -36.70 2.70
C THR A 627 36.31 -37.02 3.39
N ALA A 628 36.04 -38.34 3.48
CA ALA A 628 35.14 -39.04 4.42
C ALA A 628 33.61 -39.04 4.17
N ARG A 629 33.19 -39.98 3.32
CA ARG A 629 31.89 -40.68 3.44
C ARG A 629 31.77 -41.38 4.81
N THR A 630 30.54 -41.53 5.32
CA THR A 630 30.12 -42.74 6.05
C THR A 630 28.64 -43.01 5.77
N VAL A 631 28.32 -44.25 5.42
CA VAL A 631 26.96 -44.77 5.22
C VAL A 631 26.73 -45.86 6.26
N THR A 632 25.54 -45.90 6.86
CA THR A 632 25.08 -47.06 7.63
C THR A 632 23.61 -47.32 7.33
N LEU A 633 23.32 -48.52 6.81
CA LEU A 633 21.98 -49.06 6.55
C LEU A 633 21.75 -50.31 7.40
N SER A 634 20.57 -50.46 7.99
CA SER A 634 19.88 -51.73 8.36
C SER A 634 18.51 -51.34 8.95
N SER A 635 17.34 -51.59 8.33
CA SER A 635 16.66 -52.86 8.00
C SER A 635 15.98 -53.53 9.21
N GLY A 636 14.65 -53.74 9.14
CA GLY A 636 13.88 -54.43 10.20
C GLY A 636 12.35 -54.35 10.13
N THR A 637 11.73 -55.29 9.41
CA THR A 637 10.33 -55.79 9.53
C THR A 637 10.38 -57.32 9.29
N PRO A 638 9.37 -58.18 9.59
CA PRO A 638 7.91 -57.92 9.78
C PRO A 638 7.23 -58.73 10.93
N VAL A 639 5.88 -58.79 11.00
CA VAL A 639 4.98 -59.98 11.18
C VAL A 639 3.50 -59.55 11.39
N MET A 640 2.53 -60.45 11.18
CA MET A 640 1.08 -60.24 10.88
C MET A 640 0.06 -60.42 12.06
N GLU A 641 -1.08 -59.70 11.98
CA GLU A 641 -2.55 -60.07 12.19
C GLU A 641 -3.06 -61.03 13.32
N PRO A 642 -4.39 -61.20 13.61
CA PRO A 642 -5.64 -60.44 13.26
C PRO A 642 -6.73 -60.22 14.39
N GLY A 643 -7.57 -59.16 14.28
CA GLY A 643 -9.01 -59.01 14.70
C GLY A 643 -9.51 -59.30 16.16
N PRO A 644 -10.84 -59.22 16.48
CA PRO A 644 -11.93 -58.33 16.01
C PRO A 644 -12.94 -57.83 17.13
N ALA A 645 -14.02 -57.12 16.73
CA ALA A 645 -15.39 -56.98 17.36
C ALA A 645 -15.81 -55.79 18.29
N GLY A 646 -17.09 -55.37 18.17
CA GLY A 646 -17.87 -54.46 19.06
C GLY A 646 -18.23 -53.08 18.44
N HIS A 647 -19.42 -52.81 17.87
CA HIS A 647 -20.75 -52.49 18.47
C HIS A 647 -20.76 -51.22 19.36
N GLU A 648 -21.71 -50.27 19.32
CA GLU A 648 -22.95 -50.08 18.53
C GLU A 648 -23.44 -48.61 18.61
N ASP A 649 -24.30 -48.21 17.66
CA ASP A 649 -25.39 -47.21 17.68
C ASP A 649 -25.36 -45.96 18.59
N ASP A 650 -25.67 -44.79 17.99
CA ASP A 650 -27.05 -44.27 18.09
C ASP A 650 -27.43 -43.36 16.92
N MET A 651 -28.70 -43.43 16.49
CA MET A 651 -29.27 -42.62 15.40
C MET A 651 -30.35 -41.69 15.96
N ASP A 652 -30.38 -40.42 15.52
CA ASP A 652 -31.58 -39.59 15.63
C ASP A 652 -32.11 -39.24 14.23
N GLU A 653 -33.17 -39.96 13.84
CA GLU A 653 -33.96 -39.74 12.63
C GLU A 653 -35.14 -38.83 12.96
N THR A 654 -35.38 -37.73 12.22
CA THR A 654 -36.64 -36.96 12.34
C THR A 654 -37.14 -36.42 11.00
N VAL A 655 -37.90 -37.29 10.34
CA VAL A 655 -39.18 -37.06 9.63
C VAL A 655 -39.51 -35.64 9.12
N VAL A 656 -39.79 -35.60 7.81
CA VAL A 656 -40.33 -34.47 7.03
C VAL A 656 -41.78 -34.11 7.41
N LEU A 657 -42.10 -32.81 7.43
CA LEU A 657 -43.48 -32.31 7.30
C LEU A 657 -43.59 -31.30 6.14
N SER A 658 -44.38 -31.66 5.13
CA SER A 658 -44.76 -30.80 4.01
C SER A 658 -46.24 -30.45 4.06
N PRO A 659 -46.62 -29.17 3.95
CA PRO A 659 -47.85 -28.74 3.30
C PRO A 659 -47.52 -28.34 1.85
N GLY A 660 -48.25 -28.70 0.80
CA GLY A 660 -49.68 -29.01 0.74
C GLY A 660 -50.30 -28.12 -0.35
N VAL A 661 -50.21 -28.55 -1.62
CA VAL A 661 -50.74 -27.82 -2.79
C VAL A 661 -52.24 -28.09 -2.97
N PRO A 662 -53.04 -27.11 -3.43
CA PRO A 662 -54.02 -27.43 -4.47
C PRO A 662 -54.27 -26.32 -5.53
N GLY A 663 -54.42 -26.72 -6.81
CA GLY A 663 -54.95 -25.89 -7.92
C GLY A 663 -54.11 -25.95 -9.20
N ARG A 664 -54.40 -26.77 -10.23
CA ARG A 664 -55.39 -26.56 -11.35
C ARG A 664 -55.34 -25.14 -11.93
N ALA A 665 -55.22 -24.85 -13.24
CA ALA A 665 -54.97 -25.60 -14.49
C ALA A 665 -54.53 -24.57 -15.60
N SER A 666 -54.37 -24.79 -16.91
CA SER A 666 -54.63 -25.92 -17.84
C SER A 666 -53.90 -25.72 -19.20
N GLN A 667 -53.96 -26.73 -20.08
CA GLN A 667 -53.94 -26.68 -21.57
C GLN A 667 -52.76 -26.02 -22.35
N GLU A 668 -51.97 -26.89 -22.99
CA GLU A 668 -51.43 -26.75 -24.36
C GLU A 668 -52.57 -26.75 -25.43
N PRO A 669 -52.31 -26.69 -26.77
CA PRO A 669 -51.13 -26.22 -27.53
C PRO A 669 -51.50 -25.17 -28.62
N VAL A 670 -50.56 -24.78 -29.50
CA VAL A 670 -50.69 -24.91 -30.98
C VAL A 670 -49.36 -24.57 -31.67
N ARG A 671 -49.07 -25.32 -32.75
CA ARG A 671 -47.88 -25.21 -33.61
C ARG A 671 -47.96 -24.02 -34.57
N THR A 672 -46.80 -23.45 -34.93
CA THR A 672 -46.43 -23.29 -36.35
C THR A 672 -44.91 -23.28 -36.55
N GLU A 673 -44.43 -24.20 -37.40
CA GLU A 673 -43.19 -24.08 -38.19
C GLU A 673 -43.47 -23.03 -39.33
N VAL A 674 -42.58 -22.49 -40.17
CA VAL A 674 -41.26 -22.89 -40.72
C VAL A 674 -40.44 -21.58 -41.08
N PRO A 675 -39.42 -21.47 -41.99
CA PRO A 675 -38.09 -20.97 -41.59
C PRO A 675 -37.51 -19.83 -42.49
N LEU A 676 -36.16 -19.80 -42.60
CA LEU A 676 -35.26 -19.17 -43.60
C LEU A 676 -34.54 -17.87 -43.25
N ASP A 677 -33.25 -18.04 -42.92
CA ASP A 677 -32.08 -17.47 -43.60
C ASP A 677 -32.08 -15.99 -44.04
N LYS A 678 -31.08 -15.26 -43.53
CA LYS A 678 -30.00 -14.73 -44.40
C LYS A 678 -28.76 -14.29 -43.62
N THR A 679 -27.70 -15.08 -43.73
CA THR A 679 -26.32 -14.62 -43.49
C THR A 679 -25.84 -13.80 -44.68
N THR A 680 -25.14 -12.70 -44.46
CA THR A 680 -24.31 -12.06 -45.50
C THR A 680 -23.07 -11.46 -44.82
N ILE A 681 -21.90 -11.71 -45.42
CA ILE A 681 -20.57 -11.34 -44.93
C ILE A 681 -19.91 -10.46 -46.00
N LEU A 682 -18.86 -9.72 -45.61
CA LEU A 682 -17.82 -9.03 -46.41
C LEU A 682 -18.06 -7.53 -46.67
N PRO A 683 -16.99 -6.72 -46.87
CA PRO A 683 -15.59 -6.85 -46.43
C PRO A 683 -15.01 -5.55 -45.79
N PRO A 684 -13.76 -5.55 -45.29
CA PRO A 684 -13.11 -4.36 -44.71
C PRO A 684 -12.26 -3.57 -45.74
N GLY A 685 -11.98 -2.30 -45.44
CA GLY A 685 -10.88 -1.54 -46.06
C GLY A 685 -11.15 -0.04 -46.23
N GLY A 686 -10.11 0.79 -46.02
CA GLY A 686 -10.09 2.19 -46.45
C GLY A 686 -9.76 3.20 -45.34
N ALA A 687 -8.48 3.53 -45.17
CA ALA A 687 -8.04 4.74 -44.48
C ALA A 687 -7.91 5.89 -45.49
N VAL A 688 -8.36 7.10 -45.13
CA VAL A 688 -7.98 8.39 -45.76
C VAL A 688 -7.97 9.47 -44.68
N GLU A 689 -7.01 10.40 -44.77
CA GLU A 689 -6.75 11.49 -43.83
C GLU A 689 -7.59 12.76 -44.10
N GLU A 690 -7.52 13.69 -43.14
CA GLU A 690 -7.73 15.15 -43.21
C GLU A 690 -8.86 15.78 -44.06
N HIS A 691 -9.73 16.55 -43.40
CA HIS A 691 -9.57 18.01 -43.41
C HIS A 691 -10.46 18.73 -42.37
N ALA A 692 -9.93 19.81 -41.80
CA ALA A 692 -10.65 20.68 -40.87
C ALA A 692 -11.48 21.75 -41.61
N ALA A 693 -12.71 22.02 -41.15
CA ALA A 693 -13.45 23.23 -41.50
C ALA A 693 -14.38 23.67 -40.36
N SER A 694 -14.16 24.88 -39.85
CA SER A 694 -14.94 25.52 -38.79
C SER A 694 -16.34 25.97 -39.27
N LYS A 695 -17.38 25.73 -38.46
CA LYS A 695 -18.64 26.49 -38.50
C LYS A 695 -19.17 26.76 -37.09
N ARG A 696 -19.71 27.97 -36.90
CA ARG A 696 -20.22 28.52 -35.62
C ARG A 696 -21.71 28.24 -35.42
N ARG A 697 -22.07 28.00 -34.15
CA ARG A 697 -23.31 28.38 -33.41
C ARG A 697 -24.70 28.22 -34.04
N THR A 698 -25.50 27.38 -33.39
CA THR A 698 -26.76 27.69 -32.65
C THR A 698 -26.71 26.82 -31.38
N ASP A 699 -26.87 27.31 -30.15
CA ASP A 699 -28.13 27.77 -29.50
C ASP A 699 -29.22 26.68 -29.57
N ASP A 700 -29.93 26.27 -28.52
CA ASP A 700 -29.80 26.40 -27.05
C ASP A 700 -30.85 25.44 -26.46
N ASP A 701 -30.58 24.66 -25.40
CA ASP A 701 -31.61 24.05 -24.51
C ASP A 701 -30.99 23.10 -23.46
N PHE A 702 -30.84 23.59 -22.23
CA PHE A 702 -30.70 22.75 -21.03
C PHE A 702 -31.92 22.97 -20.12
N PRO A 703 -32.51 21.91 -19.52
CA PRO A 703 -33.67 22.07 -18.65
C PRO A 703 -33.29 22.82 -17.37
N GLN A 704 -33.91 23.99 -17.15
CA GLN A 704 -33.76 24.73 -15.89
C GLN A 704 -34.39 23.97 -14.72
N THR A 705 -33.57 23.60 -13.74
CA THR A 705 -34.04 23.07 -12.45
C THR A 705 -34.54 24.22 -11.58
N VAL A 706 -35.87 24.35 -11.44
CA VAL A 706 -36.49 25.35 -10.56
C VAL A 706 -36.45 24.88 -9.11
N ILE A 707 -35.66 25.55 -8.27
CA ILE A 707 -35.66 25.35 -6.82
C ILE A 707 -36.79 26.20 -6.22
N ILE A 708 -37.87 25.55 -5.80
CA ILE A 708 -38.98 26.21 -5.09
C ILE A 708 -38.60 26.37 -3.62
N HIS A 709 -38.63 27.60 -3.11
CA HIS A 709 -38.29 27.88 -1.73
C HIS A 709 -39.48 27.50 -0.80
N PRO A 710 -39.26 26.90 0.40
CA PRO A 710 -40.35 26.40 1.25
C PRO A 710 -41.36 27.45 1.74
N SER A 711 -41.02 28.74 1.62
CA SER A 711 -41.89 29.88 1.93
C SER A 711 -43.08 30.03 0.97
N ASP A 712 -42.93 29.64 -0.30
CA ASP A 712 -43.93 29.95 -1.35
C ASP A 712 -45.11 28.95 -1.38
N LEU A 713 -45.04 27.91 -0.56
CA LEU A 713 -46.09 26.89 -0.40
C LEU A 713 -47.13 27.24 0.68
N GLN A 714 -46.92 28.28 1.50
CA GLN A 714 -47.89 28.67 2.53
C GLN A 714 -48.96 29.67 2.03
N GLU A 715 -48.66 30.56 1.09
CA GLU A 715 -49.65 31.54 0.59
C GLU A 715 -50.69 30.96 -0.38
N ARG A 716 -50.49 29.75 -0.92
CA ARG A 716 -51.49 29.08 -1.78
C ARG A 716 -52.55 28.28 -1.02
N LYS A 717 -52.44 28.13 0.31
CA LYS A 717 -53.47 27.46 1.14
C LYS A 717 -54.46 28.43 1.82
N SER A 718 -54.29 29.74 1.67
CA SER A 718 -55.16 30.78 2.25
C SER A 718 -56.13 31.44 1.26
N ARG A 719 -56.25 30.93 0.03
CA ARG A 719 -57.16 31.42 -1.03
C ARG A 719 -58.05 30.34 -1.67
N ALA A 720 -58.27 29.23 -0.97
CA ALA A 720 -59.27 28.22 -1.31
C ALA A 720 -60.15 27.96 -0.08
N GLY A 721 -61.13 28.84 0.12
CA GLY A 721 -62.15 28.83 1.16
C GLY A 721 -63.29 29.74 0.74
#